data_AF-A0A096AHU1-F1
#
_entry.id   AF-A0A096AHU1-F1
#
_cell.length_a   1.000
_cell.length_b   1.000
_cell.length_c   1.000
_cell.angle_alpha   90.00
_cell.angle_beta   90.00
_cell.angle_gamma   90.00
#
_symmetry.space_group_name_H-M   'P 1'
#
loop_
_entity.id
_entity.type
_entity.pdbx_description
1 polymer ?
#
loop_
_entity_poly.entity_id
_entity_poly.type
_entity_poly.pdbx_seq_one_letter_code
_entity_poly.pdbx_strand_id
1 'polypeptide(L)'
;MGIYFTDEVQIAYEKVFYSWDPLIIQEGQSKLQIYADQGNGDAAALLSRTYAGSEFFWPGASIKENDALTAHYLQQSIKQSSAIGLLQGLRTAGAILPSLNRQLPITKEEAFNRVLSAAIQGDVYCQYVIGNVYYWGDYTTIGPSAINRLHAHANWMSKLKKLFISTRTYYQKLATIEAAYWLDLSLTNGFSMFPDNLRNLYLRQKKYDLARSVMTRAASCGNPNAMYWCGIYAEKDDNDIEKALYWYEQAAQYHDIDGLEEAGDMYFKDKGIPLNGPKAVTYYEEAASLGNPYCMIQCVYAYFFGLHGITADYGRSAYWALRALGSSHESYLYPFLSYMYLHGLGVTQDRAAALYYLQKGLQEFKRRAKENNFQYVPLMQEILFCALGYAHEHGYFTKTPDFEKAVLAYQQANCREGEERLKSFSYANGIWTRHDESSRTTCYQFDNIYPRQHYTLYISKHASTPAHRTSLHSWDMLVQELSTHHELHLTYNTVKSVPHMFVAIASVSAKEIDAQHIEITFYGSQEISREDGLLLQKEPSKKENTYIPMVPINDGQQFLVDQNVSTVVPRSEAMSIISNLYSTGALPSMHDWHTQYRTLPIPVDSIILEVDQQTFILTDLPNDQEEITAALLILQDGGCSKVALHLESFKTGAFCMYRSKHHATSYRVQLFMPNQGSPIVCETEIHNIISLNYWLSAFLLNGSYPDTSSWRKKRLKLKKS
;
A
#
# COMPACT_ATOMS: atom_id res chain seq x y z
N MET A 1 -25.77 11.84 28.17
CA MET A 1 -25.06 12.38 29.36
C MET A 1 -25.34 11.46 30.53
N GLY A 2 -24.27 11.03 31.22
CA GLY A 2 -24.29 9.91 32.17
C GLY A 2 -24.95 10.25 33.50
N ILE A 3 -25.41 9.21 34.21
CA ILE A 3 -26.00 9.31 35.56
C ILE A 3 -25.10 8.63 36.61
N TYR A 4 -23.96 8.10 36.19
CA TYR A 4 -23.08 7.30 37.03
C TYR A 4 -22.08 8.14 37.84
N PHE A 5 -21.50 9.16 37.23
CA PHE A 5 -20.49 10.00 37.87
C PHE A 5 -21.13 11.12 38.70
N THR A 6 -20.38 11.67 39.67
CA THR A 6 -20.78 12.95 40.29
C THR A 6 -20.75 14.05 39.25
N ASP A 7 -21.50 15.13 39.46
CA ASP A 7 -21.57 16.25 38.51
C ASP A 7 -20.18 16.79 38.14
N GLU A 8 -19.27 16.86 39.12
CA GLU A 8 -17.90 17.34 38.91
C GLU A 8 -17.08 16.41 38.00
N VAL A 9 -17.18 15.09 38.23
CA VAL A 9 -16.48 14.07 37.42
C VAL A 9 -17.11 13.93 36.04
N GLN A 10 -18.44 14.06 35.93
CA GLN A 10 -19.16 14.01 34.65
C GLN A 10 -18.68 15.11 33.70
N ILE A 11 -18.48 16.34 34.18
CA ILE A 11 -17.96 17.46 33.37
C ILE A 11 -16.54 17.16 32.88
N ALA A 12 -15.67 16.63 33.74
CA ALA A 12 -14.31 16.29 33.37
C ALA A 12 -14.26 15.12 32.37
N TYR A 13 -15.11 14.10 32.59
CA TYR A 13 -15.32 12.97 31.70
C TYR A 13 -15.74 13.41 30.29
N GLU A 14 -16.72 14.31 30.17
CA GLU A 14 -17.19 14.79 28.88
C GLU A 14 -16.09 15.52 28.10
N LYS A 15 -15.30 16.35 28.78
CA LYS A 15 -14.14 17.02 28.17
C LYS A 15 -13.10 16.05 27.63
N VAL A 16 -12.85 14.94 28.34
CA VAL A 16 -11.82 13.97 27.94
C VAL A 16 -12.30 13.01 26.87
N PHE A 17 -13.56 12.55 26.94
CA PHE A 17 -14.04 11.42 26.13
C PHE A 17 -15.06 11.77 25.04
N TYR A 18 -15.47 13.04 24.93
CA TYR A 18 -16.34 13.54 23.85
C TYR A 18 -15.74 14.72 23.06
N SER A 19 -14.54 15.16 23.43
CA SER A 19 -13.81 16.20 22.71
C SER A 19 -12.74 15.59 21.81
N TRP A 20 -12.43 16.30 20.73
CA TRP A 20 -11.29 16.07 19.84
C TRP A 20 -10.42 17.33 19.74
N ASP A 21 -10.50 18.20 20.76
CA ASP A 21 -9.62 19.35 20.95
C ASP A 21 -8.60 19.03 22.06
N PRO A 22 -7.28 19.03 21.76
CA PRO A 22 -6.24 18.70 22.73
C PRO A 22 -6.28 19.57 23.99
N LEU A 23 -6.60 20.87 23.88
CA LEU A 23 -6.66 21.78 25.01
C LEU A 23 -7.84 21.46 25.94
N ILE A 24 -9.00 21.16 25.36
CA ILE A 24 -10.18 20.76 26.12
C ILE A 24 -9.94 19.44 26.84
N ILE A 25 -9.31 18.47 26.17
CA ILE A 25 -8.98 17.17 26.77
C ILE A 25 -7.98 17.36 27.92
N GLN A 26 -6.93 18.15 27.74
CA GLN A 26 -5.93 18.43 28.78
C GLN A 26 -6.55 19.17 29.99
N GLU A 27 -7.50 20.07 29.76
CA GLU A 27 -8.26 20.70 30.85
C GLU A 27 -9.10 19.67 31.62
N GLY A 28 -9.78 18.77 30.90
CA GLY A 28 -10.54 17.67 31.48
C GLY A 28 -9.65 16.71 32.29
N GLN A 29 -8.48 16.34 31.74
CA GLN A 29 -7.49 15.50 32.41
C GLN A 29 -7.00 16.15 33.70
N SER A 30 -6.71 17.45 33.68
CA SER A 30 -6.28 18.22 34.86
C SER A 30 -7.36 18.23 35.95
N LYS A 31 -8.64 18.28 35.57
CA LYS A 31 -9.75 18.15 36.53
C LYS A 31 -9.86 16.75 37.11
N LEU A 32 -9.75 15.71 36.27
CA LEU A 32 -9.71 14.32 36.75
C LEU A 32 -8.56 14.10 37.74
N GLN A 33 -7.39 14.70 37.49
CA GLN A 33 -6.25 14.69 38.41
C GLN A 33 -6.61 15.26 39.78
N ILE A 34 -7.17 16.47 39.81
CA ILE A 34 -7.59 17.12 41.07
C ILE A 34 -8.55 16.23 41.85
N TYR A 35 -9.57 15.66 41.20
CA TYR A 35 -10.57 14.83 41.87
C TYR A 35 -9.99 13.47 42.32
N ALA A 36 -9.10 12.87 41.53
CA ALA A 36 -8.37 11.66 41.92
C ALA A 36 -7.57 11.92 43.21
N ASP A 37 -6.82 13.02 43.26
CA ASP A 37 -6.01 13.42 44.41
C ASP A 37 -6.85 13.72 45.66
N GLN A 38 -8.09 14.18 45.48
CA GLN A 38 -9.09 14.37 46.55
C GLN A 38 -9.73 13.07 47.03
N GLY A 39 -9.42 11.93 46.42
CA GLY A 39 -9.92 10.62 46.85
C GLY A 39 -11.01 10.02 45.96
N ASN A 40 -11.35 10.65 44.82
CA ASN A 40 -12.38 10.13 43.93
C ASN A 40 -11.85 8.98 43.06
N GLY A 41 -12.28 7.76 43.37
CA GLY A 41 -11.83 6.56 42.69
C GLY A 41 -12.21 6.51 41.21
N ASP A 42 -13.39 7.00 40.83
CA ASP A 42 -13.84 6.97 39.43
C ASP A 42 -13.06 7.97 38.57
N ALA A 43 -12.74 9.14 39.13
CA ALA A 43 -11.84 10.09 38.49
C ALA A 43 -10.44 9.49 38.27
N ALA A 44 -9.89 8.78 39.27
CA ALA A 44 -8.62 8.07 39.14
C ALA A 44 -8.68 6.97 38.06
N ALA A 45 -9.80 6.23 37.95
CA ALA A 45 -9.99 5.22 36.92
C ALA A 45 -9.99 5.84 35.50
N LEU A 46 -10.75 6.93 35.30
CA LEU A 46 -10.79 7.64 34.02
C LEU A 46 -9.43 8.24 33.66
N LEU A 47 -8.77 8.87 34.62
CA LEU A 47 -7.44 9.47 34.46
C LEU A 47 -6.40 8.42 34.04
N SER A 48 -6.42 7.24 34.66
CA SER A 48 -5.49 6.16 34.30
C SER A 48 -5.54 5.80 32.82
N ARG A 49 -6.72 5.88 32.18
CA ARG A 49 -6.87 5.58 30.75
C ARG A 49 -6.17 6.60 29.87
N THR A 50 -6.12 7.86 30.28
CA THR A 50 -5.49 8.93 29.49
C THR A 50 -3.97 8.75 29.34
N TYR A 51 -3.33 8.03 30.28
CA TYR A 51 -1.89 7.74 30.25
C TYR A 51 -1.54 6.38 29.64
N ALA A 52 -2.53 5.60 29.20
CA ALA A 52 -2.32 4.21 28.78
C ALA A 52 -1.72 4.06 27.36
N GLY A 53 -1.47 5.17 26.66
CA GLY A 53 -0.84 5.15 25.33
C GLY A 53 -1.85 5.14 24.17
N SER A 54 -1.32 5.23 22.95
CA SER A 54 -2.11 5.44 21.73
C SER A 54 -3.02 4.27 21.35
N GLU A 55 -2.80 3.10 21.93
CA GLU A 55 -3.68 1.93 21.75
C GLU A 55 -5.00 2.06 22.55
N PHE A 56 -5.00 2.85 23.62
CA PHE A 56 -6.10 2.92 24.59
C PHE A 56 -6.64 4.32 24.81
N PHE A 57 -6.00 5.33 24.24
CA PHE A 57 -6.39 6.72 24.26
C PHE A 57 -5.97 7.44 22.98
N TRP A 58 -6.71 8.49 22.61
CA TRP A 58 -6.48 9.19 21.35
C TRP A 58 -5.14 9.96 21.36
N PRO A 59 -4.20 9.65 20.44
CA PRO A 59 -2.87 10.27 20.43
C PRO A 59 -2.88 11.77 20.13
N GLY A 60 -3.89 12.27 19.40
CA GLY A 60 -4.03 13.69 19.07
C GLY A 60 -4.12 14.62 20.28
N ALA A 61 -4.53 14.11 21.45
CA ALA A 61 -4.58 14.87 22.70
C ALA A 61 -3.21 15.34 23.22
N SER A 62 -2.10 14.86 22.62
CA SER A 62 -0.73 15.20 23.00
C SER A 62 -0.39 14.84 24.45
N ILE A 63 -1.07 13.84 25.00
CA ILE A 63 -0.78 13.27 26.32
C ILE A 63 0.22 12.13 26.13
N LYS A 64 1.38 12.24 26.77
CA LYS A 64 2.40 11.19 26.70
C LYS A 64 1.97 9.96 27.48
N GLU A 65 2.16 8.81 26.85
CA GLU A 65 2.06 7.50 27.51
C GLU A 65 2.93 7.46 28.76
N ASN A 66 2.38 6.91 29.84
CA ASN A 66 3.08 6.77 31.11
C ASN A 66 2.52 5.57 31.89
N ASP A 67 3.14 4.40 31.70
CA ASP A 67 2.78 3.16 32.39
C ASP A 67 2.76 3.28 33.91
N ALA A 68 3.69 4.05 34.47
CA ALA A 68 3.79 4.23 35.91
C ALA A 68 2.58 5.01 36.47
N LEU A 69 2.16 6.08 35.79
CA LEU A 69 0.95 6.83 36.16
C LEU A 69 -0.33 6.03 35.90
N THR A 70 -0.40 5.30 34.77
CA THR A 70 -1.50 4.38 34.47
C THR A 70 -1.68 3.37 35.61
N ALA A 71 -0.61 2.68 36.01
CA ALA A 71 -0.64 1.71 37.10
C ALA A 71 -0.97 2.36 38.45
N HIS A 72 -0.39 3.54 38.73
CA HIS A 72 -0.62 4.28 39.97
C HIS A 72 -2.10 4.65 40.16
N TYR A 73 -2.68 5.37 39.20
CA TYR A 73 -4.08 5.82 39.29
C TYR A 73 -5.06 4.66 39.21
N LEU A 74 -4.74 3.60 38.47
CA LEU A 74 -5.59 2.42 38.46
C LEU A 74 -5.60 1.72 39.83
N GLN A 75 -4.44 1.54 40.48
CA GLN A 75 -4.39 1.00 41.85
C GLN A 75 -5.08 1.90 42.87
N GLN A 76 -4.93 3.22 42.73
CA GLN A 76 -5.63 4.21 43.56
C GLN A 76 -7.15 4.09 43.41
N SER A 77 -7.65 4.00 42.16
CA SER A 77 -9.08 3.83 41.89
C SER A 77 -9.67 2.59 42.59
N ILE A 78 -8.93 1.48 42.57
CA ILE A 78 -9.36 0.22 43.20
C ILE A 78 -9.40 0.36 44.71
N LYS A 79 -8.36 0.96 45.32
CA LYS A 79 -8.31 1.21 46.77
C LYS A 79 -9.44 2.14 47.23
N GLN A 80 -9.88 3.05 46.35
CA GLN A 80 -10.99 3.98 46.57
C GLN A 80 -12.36 3.41 46.19
N SER A 81 -12.48 2.09 46.04
CA SER A 81 -13.75 1.39 45.77
C SER A 81 -14.43 1.76 44.44
N SER A 82 -13.67 2.24 43.44
CA SER A 82 -14.21 2.45 42.09
C SER A 82 -14.58 1.12 41.44
N ALA A 83 -15.85 0.99 41.04
CA ALA A 83 -16.31 -0.21 40.35
C ALA A 83 -15.75 -0.29 38.92
N ILE A 84 -15.73 0.84 38.19
CA ILE A 84 -15.13 0.89 36.85
C ILE A 84 -13.61 0.67 36.91
N GLY A 85 -12.94 1.19 37.94
CA GLY A 85 -11.51 0.99 38.18
C GLY A 85 -11.17 -0.47 38.46
N LEU A 86 -11.96 -1.16 39.29
CA LEU A 86 -11.77 -2.59 39.53
C LEU A 86 -11.97 -3.42 38.27
N LEU A 87 -13.03 -3.15 37.49
CA LEU A 87 -13.27 -3.87 36.24
C LEU A 87 -12.18 -3.61 35.19
N GLN A 88 -11.64 -2.38 35.11
CA GLN A 88 -10.48 -2.05 34.28
C GLN A 88 -9.19 -2.73 34.77
N GLY A 89 -9.02 -2.87 36.08
CA GLY A 89 -7.88 -3.57 36.69
C GLY A 89 -7.80 -5.05 36.32
N LEU A 90 -8.92 -5.72 36.02
CA LEU A 90 -8.95 -7.16 35.70
C LEU A 90 -8.13 -7.51 34.46
N ARG A 91 -8.03 -6.59 33.50
CA ARG A 91 -7.35 -6.78 32.21
C ARG A 91 -5.96 -6.13 32.13
N THR A 92 -5.54 -5.44 33.19
CA THR A 92 -4.25 -4.74 33.23
C THR A 92 -3.27 -5.55 34.07
N ALA A 93 -2.27 -6.14 33.42
CA ALA A 93 -1.28 -6.97 34.12
C ALA A 93 -0.60 -6.16 35.25
N GLY A 94 -0.60 -6.69 36.47
CA GLY A 94 0.00 -6.03 37.63
C GLY A 94 -0.85 -4.92 38.27
N ALA A 95 -2.02 -4.56 37.72
CA ALA A 95 -2.89 -3.54 38.33
C ALA A 95 -3.54 -4.02 39.63
N ILE A 96 -3.98 -5.29 39.69
CA ILE A 96 -4.48 -5.89 40.92
C ILE A 96 -3.38 -6.76 41.54
N LEU A 97 -2.56 -6.14 42.40
CA LEU A 97 -1.48 -6.84 43.13
C LEU A 97 -2.04 -7.99 43.99
N PRO A 98 -1.30 -9.08 44.24
CA PRO A 98 -1.76 -10.19 45.10
C PRO A 98 -2.11 -9.75 46.53
N SER A 99 -1.48 -8.70 47.05
CA SER A 99 -1.83 -8.06 48.32
C SER A 99 -3.18 -7.36 48.23
N LEU A 100 -3.38 -6.54 47.20
CA LEU A 100 -4.63 -5.81 46.95
C LEU A 100 -5.80 -6.77 46.65
N ASN A 101 -5.57 -7.85 45.90
CA ASN A 101 -6.59 -8.85 45.57
C ASN A 101 -7.14 -9.56 46.82
N ARG A 102 -6.32 -9.72 47.87
CA ARG A 102 -6.74 -10.32 49.15
C ARG A 102 -7.59 -9.38 50.01
N GLN A 103 -7.54 -8.09 49.74
CA GLN A 103 -8.16 -7.02 50.52
C GLN A 103 -8.89 -6.03 49.61
N LEU A 104 -9.59 -6.54 48.59
CA LEU A 104 -10.38 -5.69 47.72
C LEU A 104 -11.50 -5.02 48.54
N PRO A 105 -11.67 -3.68 48.42
CA PRO A 105 -12.67 -2.97 49.22
C PRO A 105 -14.10 -3.25 48.77
N ILE A 106 -14.29 -3.65 47.50
CA ILE A 106 -15.54 -4.18 46.96
C ILE A 106 -15.25 -5.47 46.19
N THR A 107 -16.22 -6.39 46.16
CA THR A 107 -16.04 -7.63 45.40
C THR A 107 -16.14 -7.38 43.89
N LYS A 108 -15.60 -8.30 43.08
CA LYS A 108 -15.73 -8.23 41.61
C LYS A 108 -17.21 -8.29 41.17
N GLU A 109 -18.03 -9.11 41.84
CA GLU A 109 -19.47 -9.17 41.59
C GLU A 109 -20.17 -7.85 41.92
N GLU A 110 -19.83 -7.26 43.06
CA GLU A 110 -20.40 -5.97 43.47
C GLU A 110 -20.03 -4.87 42.46
N ALA A 111 -18.77 -4.79 42.04
CA ALA A 111 -18.34 -3.85 41.03
C ALA A 111 -19.11 -4.04 39.71
N PHE A 112 -19.21 -5.28 39.24
CA PHE A 112 -19.98 -5.61 38.04
C PHE A 112 -21.45 -5.20 38.15
N ASN A 113 -22.11 -5.50 39.26
CA ASN A 113 -23.53 -5.19 39.46
C ASN A 113 -23.79 -3.67 39.54
N ARG A 114 -22.89 -2.90 40.16
CA ARG A 114 -22.99 -1.42 40.18
C ARG A 114 -22.91 -0.84 38.77
N VAL A 115 -21.91 -1.25 37.99
CA VAL A 115 -21.72 -0.76 36.61
C VAL A 115 -22.84 -1.25 35.70
N LEU A 116 -23.30 -2.50 35.85
CA LEU A 116 -24.41 -3.04 35.06
C LEU A 116 -25.71 -2.30 35.34
N SER A 117 -25.99 -1.96 36.61
CA SER A 117 -27.19 -1.20 36.98
C SER A 117 -27.22 0.16 36.28
N ALA A 118 -26.10 0.88 36.29
CA ALA A 118 -25.98 2.17 35.60
C ALA A 118 -26.08 2.03 34.07
N ALA A 119 -25.46 0.99 33.48
CA ALA A 119 -25.55 0.70 32.05
C ALA A 119 -27.00 0.46 31.59
N ILE A 120 -27.78 -0.31 32.38
CA ILE A 120 -29.20 -0.59 32.14
C ILE A 120 -30.03 0.70 32.21
N GLN A 121 -29.69 1.60 33.13
CA GLN A 121 -30.34 2.90 33.27
C GLN A 121 -29.94 3.92 32.18
N GLY A 122 -29.05 3.55 31.26
CA GLY A 122 -28.69 4.36 30.10
C GLY A 122 -27.33 5.03 30.19
N ASP A 123 -26.52 4.78 31.23
CA ASP A 123 -25.18 5.33 31.29
C ASP A 123 -24.27 4.74 30.20
N VAL A 124 -23.89 5.60 29.26
CA VAL A 124 -23.18 5.24 28.03
C VAL A 124 -21.77 4.72 28.27
N TYR A 125 -21.07 5.23 29.29
CA TYR A 125 -19.74 4.75 29.62
C TYR A 125 -19.83 3.40 30.33
N CYS A 126 -20.80 3.23 31.24
CA CYS A 126 -21.04 1.93 31.85
C CYS A 126 -21.44 0.87 30.82
N GLN A 127 -22.22 1.23 29.78
CA GLN A 127 -22.50 0.35 28.64
C GLN A 127 -21.20 -0.11 27.97
N TYR A 128 -20.28 0.83 27.68
CA TYR A 128 -18.95 0.49 27.15
C TYR A 128 -18.17 -0.44 28.08
N VAL A 129 -18.14 -0.17 29.39
CA VAL A 129 -17.41 -0.99 30.37
C VAL A 129 -17.97 -2.42 30.43
N ILE A 130 -19.30 -2.59 30.43
CA ILE A 130 -19.94 -3.91 30.41
C ILE A 130 -19.64 -4.65 29.11
N GLY A 131 -19.71 -3.97 27.96
CA GLY A 131 -19.32 -4.54 26.67
C GLY A 131 -17.90 -5.10 26.69
N ASN A 132 -16.96 -4.37 27.31
CA ASN A 132 -15.57 -4.80 27.45
C ASN A 132 -15.38 -5.99 28.39
N VAL A 133 -16.16 -6.09 29.47
CA VAL A 133 -16.15 -7.26 30.37
C VAL A 133 -16.43 -8.54 29.57
N TYR A 134 -17.37 -8.50 28.62
CA TYR A 134 -17.68 -9.65 27.78
C TYR A 134 -16.69 -9.84 26.63
N TYR A 135 -16.23 -8.76 26.00
CA TYR A 135 -15.27 -8.80 24.90
C TYR A 135 -13.95 -9.48 25.30
N TRP A 136 -13.41 -9.13 26.48
CA TRP A 136 -12.13 -9.63 27.00
C TRP A 136 -12.24 -10.96 27.76
N GLY A 137 -13.45 -11.40 28.10
CA GLY A 137 -13.66 -12.64 28.85
C GLY A 137 -13.62 -12.50 30.38
N ASP A 138 -13.59 -11.28 30.89
CA ASP A 138 -13.49 -10.94 32.32
C ASP A 138 -14.63 -11.57 33.14
N TYR A 139 -15.79 -11.80 32.51
CA TYR A 139 -16.97 -12.45 33.11
C TYR A 139 -16.65 -13.80 33.78
N THR A 140 -15.63 -14.52 33.30
CA THR A 140 -15.19 -15.79 33.89
C THR A 140 -14.54 -15.63 35.26
N THR A 141 -13.97 -14.45 35.55
CA THR A 141 -13.27 -14.14 36.80
C THR A 141 -14.11 -13.35 37.79
N ILE A 142 -15.21 -12.74 37.32
CA ILE A 142 -16.09 -11.89 38.12
C ILE A 142 -16.99 -12.74 39.01
N GLY A 143 -17.69 -13.73 38.44
CA GLY A 143 -18.57 -14.62 39.19
C GLY A 143 -19.93 -14.84 38.55
N PRO A 144 -20.84 -15.53 39.27
CA PRO A 144 -22.18 -15.89 38.82
C PRO A 144 -22.99 -14.76 38.19
N SER A 145 -22.92 -13.53 38.70
CA SER A 145 -23.70 -12.40 38.19
C SER A 145 -23.43 -12.13 36.70
N ALA A 146 -22.15 -12.12 36.30
CA ALA A 146 -21.76 -11.89 34.91
C ALA A 146 -22.07 -13.09 34.00
N ILE A 147 -21.98 -14.32 34.53
CA ILE A 147 -22.31 -15.56 33.81
C ILE A 147 -23.82 -15.70 33.61
N ASN A 148 -24.63 -15.40 34.62
CA ASN A 148 -26.08 -15.46 34.59
C ASN A 148 -26.68 -14.53 33.52
N ARG A 149 -26.01 -13.42 33.23
CA ARG A 149 -26.42 -12.53 32.14
C ARG A 149 -26.28 -13.19 30.75
N LEU A 150 -25.24 -13.99 30.52
CA LEU A 150 -25.12 -14.81 29.30
C LEU A 150 -26.34 -15.73 29.12
N HIS A 151 -26.93 -16.17 30.24
CA HIS A 151 -28.12 -17.02 30.26
C HIS A 151 -29.43 -16.27 30.01
N ALA A 152 -29.49 -14.94 30.17
CA ALA A 152 -30.70 -14.15 29.89
C ALA A 152 -31.14 -14.26 28.42
N HIS A 153 -30.18 -14.39 27.50
CA HIS A 153 -30.43 -14.63 26.07
C HIS A 153 -30.49 -16.12 25.70
N ALA A 154 -30.26 -17.02 26.66
CA ALA A 154 -30.16 -18.46 26.41
C ALA A 154 -31.51 -19.19 26.33
N ASN A 155 -32.66 -18.56 26.64
CA ASN A 155 -33.96 -19.23 26.57
C ASN A 155 -34.26 -19.79 25.17
N TRP A 156 -33.87 -19.10 24.10
CA TRP A 156 -33.97 -19.60 22.71
C TRP A 156 -32.80 -20.51 22.30
N MET A 157 -31.58 -20.26 22.80
CA MET A 157 -30.34 -21.01 22.48
C MET A 157 -30.12 -22.30 23.31
N SER A 158 -30.93 -22.54 24.34
CA SER A 158 -30.88 -23.73 25.21
C SER A 158 -31.00 -25.05 24.42
N LYS A 159 -31.72 -25.04 23.29
CA LYS A 159 -31.81 -26.17 22.35
C LYS A 159 -30.48 -26.48 21.64
N LEU A 160 -29.61 -25.49 21.45
CA LEU A 160 -28.33 -25.62 20.75
C LEU A 160 -27.16 -26.02 21.67
N LYS A 161 -27.35 -26.03 23.00
CA LYS A 161 -26.33 -26.46 23.99
C LYS A 161 -25.76 -27.86 23.69
N LYS A 162 -26.57 -28.75 23.08
CA LYS A 162 -26.18 -30.11 22.67
C LYS A 162 -25.27 -30.17 21.42
N LEU A 163 -25.18 -29.08 20.65
CA LEU A 163 -24.43 -29.01 19.38
C LEU A 163 -23.00 -28.45 19.55
N PHE A 164 -22.63 -28.01 20.75
CA PHE A 164 -21.32 -27.44 21.01
C PHE A 164 -20.33 -28.47 21.55
N ILE A 165 -19.18 -28.55 20.88
CA ILE A 165 -18.07 -29.49 21.16
C ILE A 165 -17.47 -29.28 22.56
N SER A 166 -17.61 -28.08 23.15
CA SER A 166 -17.27 -27.82 24.57
C SER A 166 -18.14 -26.72 25.20
N THR A 167 -18.35 -26.79 26.52
CA THR A 167 -19.04 -25.76 27.31
C THR A 167 -18.34 -24.40 27.24
N ARG A 168 -17.01 -24.38 27.08
CA ARG A 168 -16.22 -23.14 26.92
C ARG A 168 -16.56 -22.41 25.63
N THR A 169 -16.65 -23.12 24.51
CA THR A 169 -17.01 -22.55 23.21
C THR A 169 -18.42 -21.96 23.22
N TYR A 170 -19.35 -22.59 23.95
CA TYR A 170 -20.72 -22.10 24.12
C TYR A 170 -20.77 -20.73 24.83
N TYR A 171 -20.13 -20.60 25.99
CA TYR A 171 -20.11 -19.35 26.74
C TYR A 171 -19.38 -18.22 26.00
N GLN A 172 -18.31 -18.54 25.27
CA GLN A 172 -17.60 -17.56 24.48
C GLN A 172 -18.48 -16.98 23.37
N LYS A 173 -19.31 -17.79 22.70
CA LYS A 173 -20.27 -17.29 21.70
C LYS A 173 -21.34 -16.38 22.33
N LEU A 174 -21.86 -16.74 23.50
CA LEU A 174 -22.81 -15.88 24.22
C LEU A 174 -22.17 -14.56 24.65
N ALA A 175 -20.94 -14.59 25.13
CA ALA A 175 -20.19 -13.39 25.51
C ALA A 175 -19.95 -12.48 24.30
N THR A 176 -19.67 -13.02 23.11
CA THR A 176 -19.57 -12.22 21.88
C THR A 176 -20.89 -11.50 21.56
N ILE A 177 -22.05 -12.13 21.82
CA ILE A 177 -23.36 -11.49 21.58
C ILE A 177 -23.58 -10.35 22.58
N GLU A 178 -23.32 -10.58 23.86
CA GLU A 178 -23.43 -9.54 24.90
C GLU A 178 -22.46 -8.38 24.67
N ALA A 179 -21.19 -8.68 24.33
CA ALA A 179 -20.19 -7.68 24.00
C ALA A 179 -20.66 -6.79 22.84
N ALA A 180 -21.16 -7.41 21.75
CA ALA A 180 -21.68 -6.67 20.61
C ALA A 180 -22.85 -5.77 21.02
N TYR A 181 -23.82 -6.29 21.78
CA TYR A 181 -24.99 -5.53 22.22
C TYR A 181 -24.60 -4.28 23.02
N TRP A 182 -23.77 -4.43 24.04
CA TRP A 182 -23.42 -3.31 24.93
C TRP A 182 -22.51 -2.28 24.27
N LEU A 183 -21.53 -2.72 23.48
CA LEU A 183 -20.65 -1.80 22.74
C LEU A 183 -21.43 -1.05 21.64
N ASP A 184 -22.35 -1.74 20.95
CA ASP A 184 -23.20 -1.12 19.93
C ASP A 184 -24.18 -0.12 20.52
N LEU A 185 -24.77 -0.44 21.67
CA LEU A 185 -25.65 0.46 22.40
C LEU A 185 -24.90 1.71 22.89
N SER A 186 -23.69 1.54 23.43
CA SER A 186 -22.83 2.65 23.86
C SER A 186 -22.50 3.60 22.71
N LEU A 187 -22.09 3.05 21.55
CA LEU A 187 -21.81 3.83 20.34
C LEU A 187 -23.05 4.50 19.77
N THR A 188 -24.19 3.80 19.73
CA THR A 188 -25.47 4.35 19.28
C THR A 188 -25.91 5.53 20.14
N ASN A 189 -25.58 5.51 21.43
CA ASN A 189 -25.83 6.60 22.36
C ASN A 189 -24.72 7.67 22.36
N GLY A 190 -23.83 7.66 21.35
CA GLY A 190 -22.87 8.72 21.07
C GLY A 190 -21.47 8.53 21.65
N PHE A 191 -21.18 7.44 22.35
CA PHE A 191 -19.82 7.18 22.85
C PHE A 191 -18.92 6.60 21.75
N SER A 192 -18.25 7.49 21.02
CA SER A 192 -17.48 7.14 19.82
C SER A 192 -15.98 6.98 20.04
N MET A 193 -15.43 7.29 21.23
CA MET A 193 -13.98 7.32 21.48
C MET A 193 -13.27 5.98 21.21
N PHE A 194 -13.93 4.84 21.47
CA PHE A 194 -13.31 3.51 21.41
C PHE A 194 -14.15 2.49 20.59
N PRO A 195 -14.30 2.68 19.27
CA PRO A 195 -15.17 1.84 18.44
C PRO A 195 -14.52 0.49 18.08
N ASP A 196 -13.19 0.35 18.24
CA ASP A 196 -12.41 -0.76 17.71
C ASP A 196 -12.81 -2.12 18.22
N ASN A 197 -13.17 -2.26 19.50
CA ASN A 197 -13.58 -3.55 20.04
C ASN A 197 -14.85 -4.08 19.36
N LEU A 198 -15.81 -3.20 19.06
CA LEU A 198 -17.01 -3.59 18.31
C LEU A 198 -16.67 -3.92 16.86
N ARG A 199 -15.85 -3.11 16.20
CA ARG A 199 -15.37 -3.38 14.84
C ARG A 199 -14.63 -4.72 14.75
N ASN A 200 -13.64 -4.94 15.60
CA ASN A 200 -12.82 -6.14 15.66
C ASN A 200 -13.65 -7.39 15.96
N LEU A 201 -14.71 -7.25 16.76
CA LEU A 201 -15.67 -8.32 17.02
C LEU A 201 -16.44 -8.71 15.74
N TYR A 202 -16.86 -7.74 14.91
CA TYR A 202 -17.50 -8.01 13.64
C TYR A 202 -16.53 -8.53 12.57
N LEU A 203 -15.30 -8.00 12.50
CA LEU A 203 -14.25 -8.51 11.61
C LEU A 203 -13.92 -9.98 11.89
N ARG A 204 -13.77 -10.37 13.17
CA ARG A 204 -13.57 -11.78 13.57
C ARG A 204 -14.73 -12.70 13.17
N GLN A 205 -15.93 -12.15 13.04
CA GLN A 205 -17.11 -12.86 12.56
C GLN A 205 -17.30 -12.76 11.03
N LYS A 206 -16.39 -12.10 10.31
CA LYS A 206 -16.48 -11.80 8.88
C LYS A 206 -17.74 -11.01 8.50
N LYS A 207 -18.23 -10.17 9.42
CA LYS A 207 -19.36 -9.26 9.23
C LYS A 207 -18.85 -7.89 8.81
N TYR A 208 -18.28 -7.81 7.60
CA TYR A 208 -17.56 -6.62 7.13
C TYR A 208 -18.46 -5.37 7.04
N ASP A 209 -19.70 -5.52 6.60
CA ASP A 209 -20.66 -4.39 6.52
C ASP A 209 -20.96 -3.79 7.90
N LEU A 210 -21.09 -4.63 8.92
CA LEU A 210 -21.28 -4.17 10.30
C LEU A 210 -20.01 -3.53 10.85
N ALA A 211 -18.84 -4.09 10.56
CA ALA A 211 -17.55 -3.49 10.94
C ALA A 211 -17.36 -2.10 10.30
N ARG A 212 -17.76 -1.95 9.03
CA ARG A 212 -17.75 -0.68 8.30
C ARG A 212 -18.77 0.30 8.89
N SER A 213 -19.99 -0.15 9.17
CA SER A 213 -21.04 0.66 9.81
C SER A 213 -20.63 1.21 11.17
N VAL A 214 -19.87 0.43 11.96
CA VAL A 214 -19.29 0.91 13.22
C VAL A 214 -18.40 2.13 13.00
N MET A 215 -17.50 2.07 12.02
CA MET A 215 -16.62 3.20 11.71
C MET A 215 -17.39 4.38 11.11
N THR A 216 -18.33 4.15 10.20
CA THR A 216 -19.15 5.24 9.65
C THR A 216 -19.92 6.00 10.74
N ARG A 217 -20.52 5.28 11.70
CA ARG A 217 -21.22 5.93 12.83
C ARG A 217 -20.27 6.63 13.80
N ALA A 218 -19.10 6.05 14.07
CA ALA A 218 -18.10 6.68 14.92
C ALA A 218 -17.54 7.96 14.27
N ALA A 219 -17.28 7.93 12.96
CA ALA A 219 -16.87 9.09 12.17
C ALA A 219 -17.94 10.18 12.16
N SER A 220 -19.23 9.82 12.04
CA SER A 220 -20.32 10.80 12.14
C SER A 220 -20.47 11.42 13.54
N CYS A 221 -19.87 10.80 14.57
CA CYS A 221 -19.73 11.34 15.92
C CYS A 221 -18.39 12.08 16.12
N GLY A 222 -17.65 12.36 15.05
CA GLY A 222 -16.40 13.11 15.09
C GLY A 222 -15.13 12.30 15.38
N ASN A 223 -15.19 10.96 15.45
CA ASN A 223 -13.99 10.16 15.77
C ASN A 223 -12.96 10.21 14.61
N PRO A 224 -11.74 10.75 14.82
CA PRO A 224 -10.74 10.92 13.77
C PRO A 224 -10.18 9.60 13.22
N ASN A 225 -9.96 8.61 14.09
CA ASN A 225 -9.50 7.29 13.65
C ASN A 225 -10.56 6.60 12.78
N ALA A 226 -11.83 6.77 13.12
CA ALA A 226 -12.93 6.26 12.31
C ALA A 226 -13.05 6.98 10.96
N MET A 227 -12.77 8.28 10.91
CA MET A 227 -12.66 9.03 9.64
C MET A 227 -11.55 8.45 8.78
N TYR A 228 -10.36 8.19 9.33
CA TYR A 228 -9.27 7.51 8.62
C TYR A 228 -9.72 6.16 8.04
N TRP A 229 -10.39 5.31 8.84
CA TRP A 229 -10.91 4.02 8.33
C TRP A 229 -11.97 4.20 7.25
N CYS A 230 -12.83 5.21 7.34
CA CYS A 230 -13.77 5.56 6.26
C CYS A 230 -13.03 5.94 4.97
N GLY A 231 -11.88 6.61 5.07
CA GLY A 231 -10.99 6.89 3.95
C GLY A 231 -10.43 5.61 3.33
N ILE A 232 -9.93 4.68 4.14
CA ILE A 232 -9.43 3.37 3.68
C ILE A 232 -10.53 2.57 2.97
N TYR A 233 -11.75 2.54 3.50
CA TYR A 233 -12.87 1.86 2.84
C TYR A 233 -13.22 2.52 1.50
N ALA A 234 -13.17 3.84 1.41
CA ALA A 234 -13.38 4.53 0.15
C ALA A 234 -12.26 4.22 -0.86
N GLU A 235 -10.99 4.25 -0.45
CA GLU A 235 -9.85 4.03 -1.35
C GLU A 235 -9.77 2.57 -1.84
N LYS A 236 -9.90 1.61 -0.93
CA LYS A 236 -9.59 0.19 -1.23
C LYS A 236 -10.81 -0.65 -1.59
N ASP A 237 -11.97 -0.38 -0.99
CA ASP A 237 -13.17 -1.20 -1.19
C ASP A 237 -14.12 -0.57 -2.23
N ASP A 238 -14.34 0.75 -2.14
CA ASP A 238 -15.22 1.47 -3.07
C ASP A 238 -14.48 1.94 -4.34
N ASN A 239 -13.14 1.99 -4.32
CA ASN A 239 -12.30 2.61 -5.35
C ASN A 239 -12.69 4.08 -5.65
N ASP A 240 -13.09 4.81 -4.60
CA ASP A 240 -13.54 6.20 -4.64
C ASP A 240 -12.47 7.10 -4.00
N ILE A 241 -11.54 7.55 -4.85
CA ILE A 241 -10.35 8.32 -4.46
C ILE A 241 -10.72 9.72 -3.91
N GLU A 242 -11.75 10.37 -4.45
CA GLU A 242 -12.18 11.69 -3.98
C GLU A 242 -12.79 11.61 -2.58
N LYS A 243 -13.63 10.59 -2.33
CA LYS A 243 -14.21 10.35 -1.01
C LYS A 243 -13.16 9.89 -0.01
N ALA A 244 -12.16 9.12 -0.44
CA ALA A 244 -11.01 8.76 0.38
C ALA A 244 -10.25 10.01 0.83
N LEU A 245 -9.89 10.89 -0.11
CA LEU A 245 -9.24 12.17 0.18
C LEU A 245 -10.05 13.00 1.17
N TYR A 246 -11.36 13.13 0.95
CA TYR A 246 -12.24 13.85 1.86
C TYR A 246 -12.12 13.33 3.30
N TRP A 247 -12.22 12.02 3.50
CA TRP A 247 -12.14 11.42 4.83
C TRP A 247 -10.76 11.53 5.47
N TYR A 248 -9.68 11.39 4.70
CA TYR A 248 -8.33 11.62 5.20
C TYR A 248 -8.12 13.08 5.63
N GLU A 249 -8.61 14.05 4.84
CA GLU A 249 -8.56 15.46 5.22
C GLU A 249 -9.41 15.76 6.46
N GLN A 250 -10.57 15.10 6.63
CA GLN A 250 -11.37 15.21 7.85
C GLN A 250 -10.64 14.65 9.08
N ALA A 251 -9.99 13.49 8.96
CA ALA A 251 -9.17 12.93 10.04
C ALA A 251 -7.98 13.85 10.37
N ALA A 252 -7.32 14.39 9.34
CA ALA A 252 -6.21 15.32 9.46
C ALA A 252 -6.57 16.62 10.19
N GLN A 253 -7.80 17.14 10.01
CA GLN A 253 -8.28 18.33 10.75
C GLN A 253 -8.27 18.16 12.27
N TYR A 254 -8.31 16.91 12.74
CA TYR A 254 -8.21 16.59 14.17
C TYR A 254 -6.82 16.07 14.55
N HIS A 255 -5.77 16.26 13.74
CA HIS A 255 -4.43 15.77 14.06
C HIS A 255 -4.33 14.23 14.17
N ASP A 256 -5.19 13.49 13.46
CA ASP A 256 -5.03 12.04 13.33
C ASP A 256 -3.80 11.71 12.50
N ILE A 257 -2.86 10.96 13.08
CA ILE A 257 -1.55 10.71 12.46
C ILE A 257 -1.68 9.91 11.16
N ASP A 258 -2.57 8.91 11.13
CA ASP A 258 -2.77 8.07 9.95
C ASP A 258 -3.52 8.83 8.85
N GLY A 259 -4.52 9.63 9.23
CA GLY A 259 -5.22 10.56 8.33
C GLY A 259 -4.30 11.61 7.70
N LEU A 260 -3.40 12.20 8.48
CA LEU A 260 -2.38 13.13 8.00
C LEU A 260 -1.42 12.45 7.01
N GLU A 261 -0.94 11.24 7.33
CA GLU A 261 -0.06 10.47 6.45
C GLU A 261 -0.74 10.20 5.10
N GLU A 262 -1.95 9.65 5.10
CA GLU A 262 -2.66 9.32 3.87
C GLU A 262 -3.05 10.57 3.08
N ALA A 263 -3.48 11.66 3.74
CA ALA A 263 -3.73 12.93 3.05
C ALA A 263 -2.46 13.47 2.37
N GLY A 264 -1.31 13.39 3.03
CA GLY A 264 -0.01 13.71 2.45
C GLY A 264 0.29 12.86 1.23
N ASP A 265 0.10 11.54 1.34
CA ASP A 265 0.31 10.58 0.25
C ASP A 265 -0.59 10.83 -0.96
N MET A 266 -1.86 11.20 -0.74
CA MET A 266 -2.79 11.52 -1.83
C MET A 266 -2.28 12.69 -2.68
N TYR A 267 -1.73 13.73 -2.04
CA TYR A 267 -1.19 14.89 -2.76
C TYR A 267 0.24 14.69 -3.28
N PHE A 268 0.99 13.73 -2.73
CA PHE A 268 2.39 13.50 -3.12
C PHE A 268 2.56 12.40 -4.17
N LYS A 269 1.67 11.40 -4.19
CA LYS A 269 1.73 10.24 -5.08
C LYS A 269 0.67 10.37 -6.16
N ASP A 270 0.94 9.84 -7.34
CA ASP A 270 -0.03 9.79 -8.43
C ASP A 270 -1.09 8.71 -8.14
N LYS A 271 -2.11 9.09 -7.34
CA LYS A 271 -3.26 8.25 -6.95
C LYS A 271 -4.54 8.60 -7.70
N GLY A 272 -4.45 9.33 -8.83
CA GLY A 272 -5.61 9.78 -9.59
C GLY A 272 -6.19 11.14 -9.17
N ILE A 273 -5.51 11.87 -8.27
CA ILE A 273 -5.76 13.30 -8.01
C ILE A 273 -4.55 14.15 -8.43
N PRO A 274 -4.72 15.45 -8.75
CA PRO A 274 -3.61 16.31 -9.10
C PRO A 274 -2.54 16.42 -7.99
N LEU A 275 -1.28 16.21 -8.36
CA LEU A 275 -0.14 16.35 -7.44
C LEU A 275 -0.05 17.77 -6.86
N ASN A 276 0.20 17.86 -5.56
CA ASN A 276 0.43 19.12 -4.84
C ASN A 276 1.46 18.93 -3.73
N GLY A 277 2.74 19.03 -4.09
CA GLY A 277 3.86 18.87 -3.16
C GLY A 277 3.78 19.79 -1.92
N PRO A 278 3.55 21.11 -2.07
CA PRO A 278 3.43 22.01 -0.91
C PRO A 278 2.33 21.61 0.07
N LYS A 279 1.16 21.17 -0.42
CA LYS A 279 0.08 20.69 0.44
C LYS A 279 0.44 19.36 1.10
N ALA A 280 1.03 18.42 0.34
CA ALA A 280 1.49 17.14 0.88
C ALA A 280 2.49 17.31 2.03
N VAL A 281 3.51 18.15 1.86
CA VAL A 281 4.53 18.37 2.89
C VAL A 281 3.96 19.04 4.13
N THR A 282 2.92 19.87 4.00
CA THR A 282 2.24 20.43 5.18
C THR A 282 1.67 19.30 6.05
N TYR A 283 0.98 18.33 5.44
CA TYR A 283 0.47 17.16 6.18
C TYR A 283 1.58 16.27 6.74
N TYR A 284 2.64 16.02 5.95
CA TYR A 284 3.76 15.22 6.42
C TYR A 284 4.50 15.89 7.60
N GLU A 285 4.72 17.20 7.57
CA GLU A 285 5.38 17.92 8.68
C GLU A 285 4.55 17.87 9.96
N GLU A 286 3.23 17.94 9.82
CA GLU A 286 2.32 17.83 10.96
C GLU A 286 2.36 16.42 11.57
N ALA A 287 2.19 15.37 10.77
CA ALA A 287 2.32 13.99 11.24
C ALA A 287 3.72 13.69 11.82
N ALA A 288 4.77 14.20 11.19
CA ALA A 288 6.14 14.12 11.68
C ALA A 288 6.32 14.82 13.03
N SER A 289 5.66 15.97 13.23
CA SER A 289 5.70 16.69 14.51
C SER A 289 5.08 15.88 15.65
N LEU A 290 4.04 15.09 15.34
CA LEU A 290 3.34 14.15 16.23
C LEU A 290 4.07 12.81 16.42
N GLY A 291 5.22 12.62 15.76
CA GLY A 291 6.10 11.48 15.98
C GLY A 291 6.02 10.39 14.90
N ASN A 292 5.36 10.62 13.77
CA ASN A 292 5.29 9.66 12.68
C ASN A 292 6.65 9.54 11.94
N PRO A 293 7.37 8.39 12.03
CA PRO A 293 8.69 8.25 11.41
C PRO A 293 8.65 8.18 9.88
N TYR A 294 7.56 7.66 9.31
CA TYR A 294 7.37 7.59 7.86
C TYR A 294 7.28 9.00 7.27
N CYS A 295 6.43 9.85 7.86
CA CYS A 295 6.26 11.24 7.44
C CYS A 295 7.53 12.07 7.63
N MET A 296 8.34 11.80 8.67
CA MET A 296 9.67 12.42 8.80
C MET A 296 10.57 12.09 7.60
N ILE A 297 10.58 10.83 7.15
CA ILE A 297 11.34 10.41 5.96
C ILE A 297 10.79 11.06 4.68
N GLN A 298 9.47 11.16 4.53
CA GLN A 298 8.88 11.86 3.39
C GLN A 298 9.29 13.34 3.37
N CYS A 299 9.33 14.02 4.52
CA CYS A 299 9.85 15.38 4.62
C CYS A 299 11.33 15.46 4.20
N VAL A 300 12.17 14.51 4.65
CA VAL A 300 13.58 14.44 4.23
C VAL A 300 13.67 14.36 2.71
N TYR A 301 12.93 13.46 2.06
CA TYR A 301 12.97 13.31 0.61
C TYR A 301 12.44 14.54 -0.12
N ALA A 302 11.28 15.04 0.31
CA ALA A 302 10.62 16.17 -0.33
C ALA A 302 11.52 17.42 -0.33
N TYR A 303 12.15 17.74 0.80
CA TYR A 303 13.05 18.88 0.91
C TYR A 303 14.45 18.63 0.35
N PHE A 304 14.97 17.40 0.42
CA PHE A 304 16.30 17.12 -0.11
C PHE A 304 16.33 17.21 -1.64
N PHE A 305 15.26 16.74 -2.28
CA PHE A 305 15.16 16.70 -3.74
C PHE A 305 14.35 17.84 -4.35
N GLY A 306 13.49 18.53 -3.59
CA GLY A 306 12.62 19.57 -4.14
C GLY A 306 11.55 19.00 -5.09
N LEU A 307 10.87 17.93 -4.67
CA LEU A 307 9.92 17.19 -5.51
C LEU A 307 8.58 17.93 -5.68
N HIS A 308 7.86 17.68 -6.78
CA HIS A 308 6.46 18.09 -6.97
C HIS A 308 6.16 19.58 -6.69
N GLY A 309 7.07 20.47 -7.11
CA GLY A 309 6.93 21.92 -6.93
C GLY A 309 7.41 22.47 -5.58
N ILE A 310 8.07 21.63 -4.77
CA ILE A 310 8.70 22.04 -3.51
C ILE A 310 10.10 22.57 -3.81
N THR A 311 10.51 23.65 -3.14
CA THR A 311 11.89 24.14 -3.23
C THR A 311 12.78 23.28 -2.33
N ALA A 312 13.94 22.85 -2.84
CA ALA A 312 14.88 22.10 -2.02
C ALA A 312 15.36 22.94 -0.80
N ASP A 313 15.34 22.33 0.37
CA ASP A 313 15.72 22.95 1.65
C ASP A 313 16.49 21.93 2.50
N TYR A 314 17.82 21.96 2.36
CA TYR A 314 18.68 21.03 3.11
C TYR A 314 18.63 21.25 4.62
N GLY A 315 18.29 22.46 5.09
CA GLY A 315 18.13 22.74 6.51
C GLY A 315 16.94 22.01 7.11
N ARG A 316 15.78 22.08 6.44
CA ARG A 316 14.59 21.30 6.83
C ARG A 316 14.79 19.80 6.65
N SER A 317 15.46 19.38 5.58
CA SER A 317 15.82 17.98 5.38
C SER A 317 16.69 17.45 6.52
N ALA A 318 17.74 18.18 6.91
CA ALA A 318 18.59 17.82 8.05
C ALA A 318 17.82 17.81 9.38
N TYR A 319 16.95 18.80 9.60
CA TYR A 319 16.11 18.87 10.80
C TYR A 319 15.28 17.60 10.98
N TRP A 320 14.54 17.18 9.95
CA TRP A 320 13.70 15.98 10.02
C TRP A 320 14.52 14.68 10.08
N ALA A 321 15.64 14.61 9.34
CA ALA A 321 16.53 13.46 9.39
C ALA A 321 17.12 13.23 10.80
N LEU A 322 17.53 14.30 11.48
CA LEU A 322 18.05 14.20 12.85
C LEU A 322 16.96 13.85 13.86
N ARG A 323 15.73 14.35 13.69
CA ARG A 323 14.60 14.02 14.56
C ARG A 323 14.13 12.57 14.46
N ALA A 324 14.32 11.95 13.30
CA ALA A 324 13.93 10.56 13.06
C ALA A 324 14.98 9.53 13.51
N LEU A 325 16.14 9.97 14.02
CA LEU A 325 17.13 9.08 14.64
C LEU A 325 16.54 8.41 15.90
N GLY A 326 16.81 7.11 16.07
CA GLY A 326 16.20 6.28 17.12
C GLY A 326 14.81 5.73 16.78
N SER A 327 14.25 6.07 15.62
CA SER A 327 13.02 5.43 15.11
C SER A 327 13.30 4.08 14.45
N SER A 328 12.25 3.29 14.22
CA SER A 328 12.31 2.01 13.48
C SER A 328 12.81 2.15 12.04
N HIS A 329 12.83 3.38 11.49
CA HIS A 329 13.21 3.66 10.11
C HIS A 329 14.48 4.52 10.00
N GLU A 330 15.25 4.69 11.07
CA GLU A 330 16.46 5.55 11.05
C GLU A 330 17.47 5.15 9.96
N SER A 331 17.52 3.88 9.57
CA SER A 331 18.51 3.38 8.62
C SER A 331 18.33 3.89 7.19
N TYR A 332 17.13 4.37 6.85
CA TYR A 332 16.84 5.04 5.58
C TYR A 332 17.49 6.43 5.47
N LEU A 333 17.90 7.01 6.60
CA LEU A 333 18.40 8.38 6.69
C LEU A 333 19.92 8.47 6.60
N TYR A 334 20.64 7.36 6.83
CA TYR A 334 22.10 7.34 6.85
C TYR A 334 22.76 7.87 5.56
N PRO A 335 22.28 7.56 4.34
CA PRO A 335 22.84 8.14 3.11
C PRO A 335 22.72 9.67 3.10
N PHE A 336 21.55 10.20 3.43
CA PHE A 336 21.27 11.63 3.46
C PHE A 336 22.12 12.35 4.49
N LEU A 337 22.16 11.84 5.73
CA LEU A 337 22.98 12.41 6.80
C LEU A 337 24.46 12.38 6.43
N SER A 338 24.95 11.26 5.89
CA SER A 338 26.34 11.16 5.46
C SER A 338 26.68 12.21 4.41
N TYR A 339 25.84 12.37 3.39
CA TYR A 339 26.04 13.33 2.31
C TYR A 339 25.91 14.78 2.79
N MET A 340 24.91 15.10 3.62
CA MET A 340 24.71 16.44 4.18
C MET A 340 25.88 16.87 5.06
N TYR A 341 26.36 16.02 5.96
CA TYR A 341 27.54 16.33 6.80
C TYR A 341 28.83 16.41 5.99
N LEU A 342 28.96 15.62 4.93
CA LEU A 342 30.13 15.61 4.06
C LEU A 342 30.28 16.91 3.28
N HIS A 343 29.16 17.48 2.83
CA HIS A 343 29.11 18.68 2.00
C HIS A 343 28.70 19.96 2.76
N GLY A 344 28.30 19.86 4.03
CA GLY A 344 27.80 20.99 4.81
C GLY A 344 26.43 21.50 4.34
N LEU A 345 25.58 20.61 3.82
CA LEU A 345 24.24 20.96 3.34
C LEU A 345 23.23 20.97 4.48
N GLY A 346 22.74 22.15 4.86
CA GLY A 346 21.77 22.27 5.95
C GLY A 346 22.32 21.99 7.35
N VAL A 347 23.58 21.55 7.44
CA VAL A 347 24.35 21.29 8.66
C VAL A 347 25.74 21.87 8.52
N THR A 348 26.42 22.09 9.65
CA THR A 348 27.86 22.39 9.59
C THR A 348 28.61 21.17 9.08
N GLN A 349 29.52 21.37 8.13
CA GLN A 349 30.34 20.29 7.60
C GLN A 349 31.10 19.58 8.74
N ASP A 350 30.89 18.28 8.88
CA ASP A 350 31.52 17.45 9.91
C ASP A 350 31.93 16.12 9.31
N ARG A 351 33.24 15.96 9.09
CA ARG A 351 33.81 14.75 8.49
C ARG A 351 33.64 13.53 9.38
N ALA A 352 33.75 13.68 10.70
CA ALA A 352 33.62 12.54 11.62
C ALA A 352 32.19 12.02 11.61
N ALA A 353 31.21 12.92 11.68
CA ALA A 353 29.79 12.58 11.58
C ALA A 353 29.46 11.96 10.20
N ALA A 354 29.96 12.57 9.11
CA ALA A 354 29.76 12.05 7.75
C ALA A 354 30.25 10.60 7.61
N LEU A 355 31.47 10.31 8.05
CA LEU A 355 32.04 8.96 7.98
C LEU A 355 31.32 7.98 8.90
N TYR A 356 30.84 8.42 10.07
CA TYR A 356 30.03 7.59 10.96
C TYR A 356 28.72 7.14 10.29
N TYR A 357 27.95 8.07 9.72
CA TYR A 357 26.70 7.73 9.03
C TYR A 357 26.94 6.97 7.73
N LEU A 358 28.02 7.27 7.00
CA LEU A 358 28.43 6.53 5.80
C LEU A 358 28.73 5.06 6.14
N GLN A 359 29.45 4.80 7.23
CA GLN A 359 29.72 3.43 7.68
C GLN A 359 28.43 2.69 8.08
N LYS A 360 27.51 3.35 8.78
CA LYS A 360 26.20 2.80 9.12
C LYS A 360 25.37 2.47 7.88
N GLY A 361 25.32 3.39 6.90
CA GLY A 361 24.64 3.19 5.62
C GLY A 361 25.19 2.01 4.83
N LEU A 362 26.52 1.86 4.77
CA LEU A 362 27.17 0.72 4.10
C LEU A 362 26.92 -0.61 4.81
N GLN A 363 26.87 -0.63 6.14
CA GLN A 363 26.50 -1.83 6.89
C GLN A 363 25.07 -2.26 6.57
N GLU A 364 24.13 -1.32 6.57
CA GLU A 364 22.73 -1.58 6.25
C GLU A 364 22.56 -2.05 4.80
N PHE A 365 23.24 -1.39 3.85
CA PHE A 365 23.25 -1.80 2.44
C PHE A 365 23.71 -3.26 2.29
N LYS A 366 24.82 -3.64 2.93
CA LYS A 366 25.33 -5.02 2.92
C LYS A 366 24.36 -6.01 3.56
N ARG A 367 23.72 -5.63 4.68
CA ARG A 367 22.72 -6.46 5.36
C ARG A 367 21.53 -6.77 4.45
N ARG A 368 20.94 -5.73 3.83
CA ARG A 368 19.78 -5.89 2.93
C ARG A 368 20.12 -6.65 1.66
N ALA A 369 21.29 -6.40 1.08
CA ALA A 369 21.76 -7.15 -0.09
C ALA A 369 21.86 -8.66 0.19
N LYS A 370 22.27 -9.06 1.41
CA LYS A 370 22.36 -10.47 1.83
C LYS A 370 20.98 -11.11 2.05
N GLU A 371 20.00 -10.35 2.52
CA GLU A 371 18.64 -10.83 2.80
C GLU A 371 17.81 -11.07 1.53
N ASN A 372 18.38 -10.82 0.33
CA ASN A 372 17.69 -10.82 -0.96
C ASN A 372 16.45 -9.90 -0.98
N ASN A 373 16.41 -8.97 -0.03
CA ASN A 373 15.38 -7.96 0.10
C ASN A 373 15.81 -6.78 -0.78
N PHE A 374 15.53 -6.89 -2.08
CA PHE A 374 15.99 -5.99 -3.15
C PHE A 374 15.45 -4.55 -3.04
N GLN A 375 14.92 -4.15 -1.89
CA GLN A 375 14.38 -2.82 -1.61
C GLN A 375 15.36 -1.95 -0.79
N TYR A 376 16.64 -1.91 -1.17
CA TYR A 376 17.39 -0.69 -0.94
C TYR A 376 16.96 0.28 -2.04
N VAL A 377 16.21 1.33 -1.69
CA VAL A 377 15.65 2.28 -2.66
C VAL A 377 16.81 2.81 -3.51
N PRO A 378 16.77 2.71 -4.86
CA PRO A 378 17.87 3.09 -5.75
C PRO A 378 18.48 4.45 -5.43
N LEU A 379 17.61 5.40 -5.06
CA LEU A 379 17.95 6.75 -4.64
C LEU A 379 18.89 6.81 -3.43
N MET A 380 18.69 5.94 -2.44
CA MET A 380 19.57 5.85 -1.28
C MET A 380 20.93 5.27 -1.67
N GLN A 381 20.98 4.36 -2.63
CA GLN A 381 22.23 3.80 -3.16
C GLN A 381 23.03 4.90 -3.84
N GLU A 382 22.39 5.64 -4.74
CA GLU A 382 23.01 6.76 -5.45
C GLU A 382 23.68 7.73 -4.47
N ILE A 383 22.95 8.20 -3.46
CA ILE A 383 23.48 9.13 -2.46
C ILE A 383 24.62 8.49 -1.65
N LEU A 384 24.43 7.26 -1.16
CA LEU A 384 25.40 6.57 -0.33
C LEU A 384 26.74 6.39 -1.05
N PHE A 385 26.69 5.95 -2.30
CA PHE A 385 27.89 5.68 -3.09
C PHE A 385 28.50 6.94 -3.71
N CYS A 386 27.69 7.95 -4.06
CA CYS A 386 28.21 9.27 -4.44
C CYS A 386 28.94 9.91 -3.22
N ALA A 387 28.43 9.78 -1.99
CA ALA A 387 29.14 10.18 -0.76
C ALA A 387 30.40 9.34 -0.48
N LEU A 388 30.34 8.02 -0.71
CA LEU A 388 31.48 7.11 -0.54
C LEU A 388 32.64 7.48 -1.48
N GLY A 389 32.33 7.71 -2.75
CA GLY A 389 33.31 8.12 -3.74
C GLY A 389 33.97 9.43 -3.36
N TYR A 390 33.20 10.41 -2.88
CA TYR A 390 33.73 11.69 -2.42
C TYR A 390 34.68 11.55 -1.24
N ALA A 391 34.32 10.70 -0.28
CA ALA A 391 35.16 10.43 0.88
C ALA A 391 36.50 9.75 0.50
N HIS A 392 36.50 8.85 -0.49
CA HIS A 392 37.73 8.24 -1.01
C HIS A 392 38.56 9.20 -1.86
N GLU A 393 37.92 9.99 -2.72
CA GLU A 393 38.57 11.00 -3.57
C GLU A 393 39.37 12.01 -2.74
N HIS A 394 38.85 12.39 -1.57
CA HIS A 394 39.49 13.36 -0.69
C HIS A 394 40.30 12.71 0.45
N GLY A 395 40.39 11.38 0.47
CA GLY A 395 41.17 10.64 1.45
C GLY A 395 40.63 10.74 2.88
N TYR A 396 39.34 10.91 3.09
CA TYR A 396 38.77 11.12 4.43
C TYR A 396 38.89 9.89 5.33
N PHE A 397 38.95 8.68 4.77
CA PHE A 397 39.22 7.46 5.53
C PHE A 397 40.70 7.28 5.90
N THR A 398 41.59 7.68 5.00
CA THR A 398 43.00 7.25 4.97
C THR A 398 43.99 8.39 5.12
N LYS A 399 43.52 9.64 5.21
CA LYS A 399 44.27 10.92 5.11
C LYS A 399 44.93 11.19 3.75
N THR A 400 45.04 10.18 2.90
CA THR A 400 45.48 10.29 1.50
C THR A 400 44.37 9.81 0.57
N PRO A 401 44.17 10.45 -0.60
CA PRO A 401 43.20 9.99 -1.59
C PRO A 401 43.37 8.53 -1.99
N ASP A 402 42.24 7.85 -2.22
CA ASP A 402 42.16 6.50 -2.76
C ASP A 402 41.31 6.53 -4.04
N PHE A 403 41.95 6.86 -5.16
CA PHE A 403 41.26 7.11 -6.43
C PHE A 403 40.63 5.85 -7.03
N GLU A 404 41.20 4.68 -6.79
CA GLU A 404 40.62 3.42 -7.24
C GLU A 404 39.28 3.18 -6.55
N LYS A 405 39.22 3.29 -5.21
CA LYS A 405 37.95 3.17 -4.47
C LYS A 405 36.98 4.30 -4.79
N ALA A 406 37.47 5.51 -5.05
CA ALA A 406 36.63 6.63 -5.45
C ALA A 406 35.91 6.34 -6.78
N VAL A 407 36.65 5.93 -7.80
CA VAL A 407 36.12 5.57 -9.12
C VAL A 407 35.12 4.42 -9.00
N LEU A 408 35.46 3.35 -8.28
CA LEU A 408 34.55 2.22 -8.05
C LEU A 408 33.25 2.65 -7.37
N ALA A 409 33.34 3.51 -6.35
CA ALA A 409 32.16 4.01 -5.66
C ALA A 409 31.30 4.92 -6.57
N TYR A 410 31.89 5.80 -7.36
CA TYR A 410 31.12 6.61 -8.31
C TYR A 410 30.43 5.79 -9.40
N GLN A 411 31.11 4.74 -9.91
CA GLN A 411 30.50 3.77 -10.82
C GLN A 411 29.33 3.02 -10.16
N GLN A 412 29.47 2.64 -8.89
CA GLN A 412 28.40 1.97 -8.12
C GLN A 412 27.23 2.90 -7.77
N ALA A 413 27.50 4.19 -7.64
CA ALA A 413 26.49 5.19 -7.39
C ALA A 413 25.58 5.37 -8.59
N ASN A 414 26.15 5.35 -9.81
CA ASN A 414 25.40 5.44 -11.06
C ASN A 414 24.41 6.62 -11.07
N CYS A 415 24.88 7.76 -10.55
CA CYS A 415 24.14 9.01 -10.34
C CYS A 415 24.81 10.11 -11.20
N ARG A 416 24.06 11.12 -11.68
CA ARG A 416 24.60 12.22 -12.51
C ARG A 416 25.86 12.84 -11.91
N GLU A 417 25.85 13.09 -10.60
CA GLU A 417 27.02 13.61 -9.89
C GLU A 417 28.21 12.64 -9.96
N GLY A 418 27.98 11.34 -9.78
CA GLY A 418 29.02 10.32 -9.87
C GLY A 418 29.68 10.29 -11.25
N GLU A 419 28.90 10.36 -12.32
CA GLU A 419 29.42 10.38 -13.70
C GLU A 419 30.19 11.65 -14.03
N GLU A 420 29.71 12.82 -13.58
CA GLU A 420 30.46 14.07 -13.74
C GLU A 420 31.79 14.03 -13.00
N ARG A 421 31.82 13.45 -11.80
CA ARG A 421 33.05 13.25 -11.04
C ARG A 421 33.99 12.29 -11.74
N LEU A 422 33.50 11.22 -12.35
CA LEU A 422 34.30 10.26 -13.11
C LEU A 422 35.09 10.92 -14.26
N LYS A 423 34.58 12.01 -14.87
CA LYS A 423 35.29 12.76 -15.92
C LYS A 423 36.62 13.36 -15.45
N SER A 424 36.79 13.56 -14.14
CA SER A 424 38.04 14.07 -13.56
C SER A 424 39.12 12.99 -13.41
N PHE A 425 38.87 11.73 -13.77
CA PHE A 425 39.80 10.62 -13.58
C PHE A 425 40.29 10.01 -14.90
N SER A 426 41.55 9.59 -14.94
CA SER A 426 42.10 8.76 -16.01
C SER A 426 42.86 7.57 -15.45
N TYR A 427 42.91 6.48 -16.22
CA TYR A 427 43.68 5.30 -15.88
C TYR A 427 44.88 5.13 -16.82
N ALA A 428 46.09 5.17 -16.26
CA ALA A 428 47.33 4.97 -17.02
C ALA A 428 48.35 4.19 -16.18
N ASN A 429 49.06 3.25 -16.80
CA ASN A 429 50.12 2.45 -16.16
C ASN A 429 49.70 1.73 -14.87
N GLY A 430 48.44 1.29 -14.77
CA GLY A 430 47.92 0.60 -13.58
C GLY A 430 47.53 1.54 -12.43
N ILE A 431 47.55 2.86 -12.65
CA ILE A 431 47.31 3.87 -11.62
C ILE A 431 46.18 4.80 -12.08
N TRP A 432 45.20 5.00 -11.21
CA TRP A 432 44.20 6.05 -11.36
C TRP A 432 44.79 7.40 -10.96
N THR A 433 44.67 8.39 -11.84
CA THR A 433 45.07 9.77 -11.58
C THR A 433 43.87 10.69 -11.75
N ARG A 434 43.77 11.71 -10.91
CA ARG A 434 42.78 12.78 -11.05
C ARG A 434 43.42 13.97 -11.77
N HIS A 435 42.72 14.52 -12.74
CA HIS A 435 43.09 15.76 -13.43
C HIS A 435 42.20 16.90 -12.93
N ASP A 436 42.80 18.06 -12.70
CA ASP A 436 42.09 19.24 -12.19
C ASP A 436 41.47 20.04 -13.35
N GLU A 437 40.41 19.49 -13.94
CA GLU A 437 39.47 20.25 -14.76
C GLU A 437 38.09 20.28 -14.09
N SER A 438 37.91 21.29 -13.23
CA SER A 438 36.63 21.91 -12.88
C SER A 438 35.38 21.03 -12.66
N SER A 439 35.41 20.00 -11.82
CA SER A 439 34.16 19.65 -11.12
C SER A 439 33.92 20.70 -10.03
N ARG A 440 33.24 21.81 -10.40
CA ARG A 440 32.88 22.92 -9.49
C ARG A 440 31.59 22.66 -8.71
N THR A 441 30.88 21.58 -9.00
CA THR A 441 29.53 21.32 -8.49
C THR A 441 29.58 20.30 -7.37
N THR A 442 29.60 20.82 -6.13
CA THR A 442 29.13 20.05 -4.97
C THR A 442 27.61 20.16 -4.95
N CYS A 443 26.93 19.04 -5.19
CA CYS A 443 25.48 18.88 -5.04
C CYS A 443 24.64 19.52 -6.16
N TYR A 444 24.34 18.74 -7.20
CA TYR A 444 23.21 19.08 -8.07
C TYR A 444 21.91 18.94 -7.28
N GLN A 445 20.96 19.85 -7.53
CA GLN A 445 19.56 19.46 -7.38
C GLN A 445 19.37 18.24 -8.29
N PHE A 446 19.04 17.10 -7.69
CA PHE A 446 18.75 15.93 -8.49
C PHE A 446 17.59 16.27 -9.43
N ASP A 447 17.63 15.80 -10.68
CA ASP A 447 16.60 16.14 -11.66
C ASP A 447 15.20 15.85 -11.10
N ASN A 448 14.35 16.89 -11.07
CA ASN A 448 12.99 16.84 -10.53
C ASN A 448 12.02 16.05 -11.44
N ILE A 449 12.49 15.58 -12.59
CA ILE A 449 11.73 14.79 -13.55
C ILE A 449 11.91 13.32 -13.17
N TYR A 450 10.95 12.81 -12.41
CA TYR A 450 10.75 11.38 -12.25
C TYR A 450 9.96 10.88 -13.47
N PRO A 451 10.39 9.81 -14.16
CA PRO A 451 11.47 8.88 -13.83
C PRO A 451 12.91 9.32 -14.06
N ARG A 452 13.81 8.75 -13.26
CA ARG A 452 15.23 8.61 -13.61
C ARG A 452 15.42 7.32 -14.40
N GLN A 453 15.63 7.43 -15.71
CA GLN A 453 15.76 6.26 -16.58
C GLN A 453 17.15 5.62 -16.37
N HIS A 454 17.22 4.56 -15.56
CA HIS A 454 18.42 3.72 -15.41
C HIS A 454 18.24 2.42 -16.21
N TYR A 455 19.25 2.06 -17.01
CA TYR A 455 19.22 0.86 -17.86
C TYR A 455 20.36 -0.08 -17.48
N THR A 456 20.18 -1.40 -17.61
CA THR A 456 21.24 -2.37 -17.39
C THR A 456 21.87 -2.75 -18.74
N LEU A 457 23.12 -2.38 -18.96
CA LEU A 457 23.90 -2.77 -20.12
C LEU A 457 24.59 -4.12 -19.89
N TYR A 458 24.49 -4.99 -20.89
CA TYR A 458 25.24 -6.22 -21.05
C TYR A 458 26.06 -6.12 -22.33
N ILE A 459 27.37 -6.24 -22.22
CA ILE A 459 28.28 -6.31 -23.38
C ILE A 459 28.65 -7.77 -23.52
N SER A 460 28.57 -8.40 -24.70
CA SER A 460 28.87 -9.83 -24.81
C SER A 460 29.74 -10.18 -26.01
N LYS A 461 30.62 -11.16 -25.81
CA LYS A 461 31.31 -11.89 -26.90
C LYS A 461 31.04 -13.40 -26.80
N HIS A 462 30.85 -13.93 -25.58
CA HIS A 462 30.30 -15.24 -25.21
C HIS A 462 29.72 -15.21 -23.77
N ALA A 463 28.98 -16.28 -23.40
CA ALA A 463 27.92 -16.41 -22.37
C ALA A 463 28.23 -16.11 -20.88
N SER A 464 29.28 -15.38 -20.56
CA SER A 464 29.55 -14.94 -19.19
C SER A 464 30.18 -13.55 -19.21
N THR A 465 29.36 -12.51 -19.16
CA THR A 465 29.81 -11.12 -19.23
C THR A 465 29.20 -10.28 -18.11
N PRO A 466 29.96 -9.32 -17.52
CA PRO A 466 29.47 -8.52 -16.41
C PRO A 466 28.34 -7.58 -16.84
N ALA A 467 27.30 -7.46 -16.02
CA ALA A 467 26.25 -6.48 -16.20
C ALA A 467 26.66 -5.14 -15.58
N HIS A 468 26.47 -4.04 -16.31
CA HIS A 468 26.76 -2.68 -15.85
C HIS A 468 25.47 -1.85 -15.87
N ARG A 469 25.11 -1.23 -14.75
CA ARG A 469 24.01 -0.26 -14.75
C ARG A 469 24.53 1.03 -15.40
N THR A 470 23.72 1.62 -16.25
CA THR A 470 24.00 2.83 -17.04
C THR A 470 22.95 3.89 -16.75
N SER A 471 23.23 5.13 -17.15
CA SER A 471 22.33 6.29 -17.01
C SER A 471 22.35 7.15 -18.28
N LEU A 472 21.42 8.10 -18.43
CA LEU A 472 21.38 9.09 -19.52
C LEU A 472 22.74 9.77 -19.85
N HIS A 473 23.70 9.82 -18.92
CA HIS A 473 25.03 10.40 -19.16
C HIS A 473 26.14 9.37 -19.45
N SER A 474 25.82 8.07 -19.47
CA SER A 474 26.72 6.97 -19.86
C SER A 474 26.84 6.80 -21.39
N TRP A 475 26.32 7.75 -22.19
CA TRP A 475 26.25 7.63 -23.65
C TRP A 475 27.63 7.50 -24.33
N ASP A 476 28.61 8.31 -23.94
CA ASP A 476 29.95 8.25 -24.55
C ASP A 476 30.64 6.90 -24.31
N MET A 477 30.41 6.31 -23.12
CA MET A 477 30.85 4.96 -22.80
C MET A 477 30.14 3.93 -23.67
N LEU A 478 28.81 4.05 -23.83
CA LEU A 478 28.03 3.18 -24.73
C LEU A 478 28.51 3.25 -26.17
N VAL A 479 28.82 4.44 -26.68
CA VAL A 479 29.38 4.66 -28.02
C VAL A 479 30.73 3.98 -28.18
N GLN A 480 31.61 4.13 -27.19
CA GLN A 480 32.92 3.48 -27.19
C GLN A 480 32.79 1.96 -27.18
N GLU A 481 31.92 1.40 -26.33
CA GLU A 481 31.71 -0.04 -26.23
C GLU A 481 31.06 -0.64 -27.49
N LEU A 482 30.11 0.09 -28.09
CA LEU A 482 29.54 -0.24 -29.41
C LEU A 482 30.58 -0.21 -30.52
N SER A 483 31.66 0.57 -30.40
CA SER A 483 32.73 0.65 -31.41
C SER A 483 33.75 -0.49 -31.31
N THR A 484 33.86 -1.14 -30.15
CA THR A 484 34.89 -2.15 -29.84
C THR A 484 34.35 -3.58 -29.77
N HIS A 485 33.04 -3.76 -29.65
CA HIS A 485 32.38 -5.07 -29.50
C HIS A 485 31.47 -5.42 -30.68
N HIS A 486 31.36 -6.72 -30.97
CA HIS A 486 30.51 -7.23 -32.06
C HIS A 486 29.03 -7.43 -31.64
N GLU A 487 28.71 -7.43 -30.34
CA GLU A 487 27.35 -7.61 -29.86
C GLU A 487 27.11 -6.91 -28.51
N LEU A 488 26.07 -6.09 -28.44
CA LEU A 488 25.67 -5.30 -27.28
C LEU A 488 24.19 -5.56 -26.97
N HIS A 489 23.84 -5.68 -25.68
CA HIS A 489 22.48 -5.90 -25.18
C HIS A 489 22.16 -4.89 -24.08
N LEU A 490 21.14 -4.07 -24.24
CA LEU A 490 20.62 -3.12 -23.26
C LEU A 490 19.32 -3.66 -22.69
N THR A 491 19.23 -3.91 -21.39
CA THR A 491 18.01 -4.37 -20.70
C THR A 491 17.42 -3.24 -19.86
N TYR A 492 16.12 -3.01 -20.00
CA TYR A 492 15.39 -1.95 -19.32
C TYR A 492 14.86 -2.51 -17.99
N ASN A 493 15.24 -1.92 -16.86
CA ASN A 493 14.68 -2.28 -15.57
C ASN A 493 13.46 -1.38 -15.31
N THR A 494 12.30 -1.79 -15.79
CA THR A 494 11.06 -1.00 -15.76
C THR A 494 10.32 -1.04 -14.42
N VAL A 495 10.90 -1.65 -13.37
CA VAL A 495 10.14 -1.98 -12.14
C VAL A 495 9.67 -0.74 -11.37
N LYS A 496 10.29 0.43 -11.53
CA LYS A 496 9.76 1.67 -10.94
C LYS A 496 10.08 2.82 -11.87
N SER A 497 9.04 3.52 -12.31
CA SER A 497 9.08 4.77 -13.06
C SER A 497 9.42 4.68 -14.54
N VAL A 498 8.44 4.41 -15.39
CA VAL A 498 8.45 5.00 -16.73
C VAL A 498 7.01 5.35 -17.11
N PRO A 499 6.72 6.48 -17.79
CA PRO A 499 5.45 6.62 -18.50
C PRO A 499 5.20 5.36 -19.32
N HIS A 500 3.94 4.92 -19.40
CA HIS A 500 3.47 3.66 -19.99
C HIS A 500 4.14 3.20 -21.30
N MET A 501 4.79 4.09 -22.06
CA MET A 501 5.46 3.80 -23.33
C MET A 501 6.66 2.83 -23.25
N PHE A 502 7.40 2.77 -22.15
CA PHE A 502 8.60 1.90 -22.07
C PHE A 502 8.36 0.53 -21.43
N VAL A 503 7.17 0.29 -20.88
CA VAL A 503 6.80 -1.02 -20.33
C VAL A 503 6.92 -2.12 -21.41
N ALA A 504 6.85 -1.71 -22.68
CA ALA A 504 6.89 -2.54 -23.88
C ALA A 504 8.23 -3.23 -24.20
N ILE A 505 9.36 -2.54 -24.00
CA ILE A 505 10.68 -3.00 -24.46
C ILE A 505 11.45 -3.53 -23.25
N ALA A 506 11.68 -4.83 -23.22
CA ALA A 506 12.50 -5.45 -22.18
C ALA A 506 13.99 -5.27 -22.45
N SER A 507 14.42 -5.37 -23.72
CA SER A 507 15.80 -5.14 -24.10
C SER A 507 15.97 -4.71 -25.57
N VAL A 508 17.13 -4.14 -25.91
CA VAL A 508 17.59 -3.89 -27.29
C VAL A 508 18.94 -4.56 -27.48
N SER A 509 19.14 -5.30 -28.56
CA SER A 509 20.46 -5.73 -28.99
C SER A 509 20.92 -5.01 -30.24
N ALA A 510 22.23 -4.82 -30.34
CA ALA A 510 22.92 -4.30 -31.51
C ALA A 510 24.07 -5.25 -31.83
N LYS A 511 23.99 -5.89 -32.99
CA LYS A 511 24.93 -6.93 -33.42
C LYS A 511 25.57 -6.54 -34.74
N GLU A 512 26.90 -6.55 -34.78
CA GLU A 512 27.66 -6.26 -35.99
C GLU A 512 27.48 -7.41 -37.00
N ILE A 513 27.05 -7.06 -38.21
CA ILE A 513 26.95 -8.00 -39.34
C ILE A 513 28.22 -7.91 -40.20
N ASP A 514 28.65 -6.68 -40.49
CA ASP A 514 29.91 -6.37 -41.15
C ASP A 514 30.44 -5.00 -40.68
N ALA A 515 31.56 -4.54 -41.25
CA ALA A 515 32.22 -3.29 -40.86
C ALA A 515 31.36 -2.02 -41.06
N GLN A 516 30.30 -2.08 -41.88
CA GLN A 516 29.44 -0.95 -42.21
C GLN A 516 28.00 -1.10 -41.69
N HIS A 517 27.57 -2.31 -41.33
CA HIS A 517 26.17 -2.60 -40.98
C HIS A 517 26.00 -3.27 -39.61
N ILE A 518 24.97 -2.83 -38.89
CA ILE A 518 24.55 -3.37 -37.59
C ILE A 518 23.11 -3.87 -37.69
N GLU A 519 22.88 -5.08 -37.19
CA GLU A 519 21.55 -5.59 -36.88
C GLU A 519 21.10 -5.05 -35.52
N ILE A 520 20.07 -4.20 -35.49
CA ILE A 520 19.40 -3.80 -34.25
C ILE A 520 18.21 -4.71 -34.05
N THR A 521 18.04 -5.26 -32.86
CA THR A 521 16.89 -6.07 -32.47
C THR A 521 16.25 -5.54 -31.19
N PHE A 522 14.96 -5.25 -31.22
CA PHE A 522 14.17 -4.92 -30.02
C PHE A 522 13.50 -6.18 -29.46
N TYR A 523 13.55 -6.39 -28.15
CA TYR A 523 12.91 -7.49 -27.44
C TYR A 523 11.77 -6.97 -26.55
N GLY A 524 10.61 -7.62 -26.63
CA GLY A 524 9.43 -7.28 -25.84
C GLY A 524 9.47 -7.79 -24.41
N SER A 525 8.66 -7.19 -23.53
CA SER A 525 8.50 -7.65 -22.14
C SER A 525 7.34 -8.63 -21.97
N GLN A 526 7.34 -9.35 -20.86
CA GLN A 526 6.22 -10.21 -20.41
C GLN A 526 5.75 -9.72 -19.03
N GLU A 527 4.45 -9.47 -18.87
CA GLU A 527 3.86 -9.26 -17.55
C GLU A 527 3.76 -10.59 -16.79
N ILE A 528 4.32 -10.64 -15.59
CA ILE A 528 4.07 -11.72 -14.62
C ILE A 528 3.55 -11.05 -13.35
N SER A 529 2.28 -11.25 -13.04
CA SER A 529 1.71 -10.82 -11.76
C SER A 529 2.18 -11.74 -10.63
N ARG A 530 2.53 -11.15 -9.48
CA ARG A 530 2.60 -11.86 -8.19
C ARG A 530 1.51 -11.33 -7.26
N GLU A 531 1.10 -12.16 -6.30
CA GLU A 531 0.03 -11.87 -5.31
C GLU A 531 0.33 -10.69 -4.37
N ASP A 532 1.57 -10.19 -4.34
CA ASP A 532 2.02 -9.07 -3.50
C ASP A 532 2.11 -7.72 -4.24
N GLY A 533 1.61 -7.63 -5.48
CA GLY A 533 1.53 -6.38 -6.22
C GLY A 533 2.86 -5.82 -6.74
N LEU A 534 3.96 -6.57 -6.62
CA LEU A 534 5.26 -6.23 -7.21
C LEU A 534 5.47 -6.99 -8.52
N LEU A 535 5.53 -6.25 -9.63
CA LEU A 535 5.88 -6.77 -10.95
C LEU A 535 7.35 -7.19 -10.98
N LEU A 536 7.62 -8.47 -11.25
CA LEU A 536 8.95 -8.94 -11.63
C LEU A 536 8.92 -9.32 -13.12
N GLN A 537 9.71 -8.63 -13.93
CA GLN A 537 10.01 -9.08 -15.29
C GLN A 537 11.12 -10.15 -15.23
N LYS A 538 10.90 -11.28 -15.91
CA LYS A 538 11.92 -12.31 -16.13
C LYS A 538 12.59 -12.01 -17.48
N GLU A 539 13.91 -12.19 -17.60
CA GLU A 539 14.56 -12.14 -18.92
C GLU A 539 13.91 -13.18 -19.85
N PRO A 540 13.57 -12.82 -21.10
CA PRO A 540 12.97 -13.76 -22.02
C PRO A 540 13.95 -14.88 -22.33
N SER A 541 13.55 -16.12 -22.08
CA SER A 541 14.25 -17.26 -22.67
C SER A 541 13.99 -17.24 -24.17
N LYS A 542 15.01 -17.57 -24.99
CA LYS A 542 14.97 -17.57 -26.48
C LYS A 542 13.85 -18.42 -27.13
N LYS A 543 12.90 -18.97 -26.38
CA LYS A 543 11.92 -19.97 -26.85
C LYS A 543 10.44 -19.68 -26.57
N GLU A 544 10.05 -18.55 -25.98
CA GLU A 544 8.62 -18.30 -25.68
C GLU A 544 8.17 -16.85 -25.98
N ASN A 545 6.89 -16.72 -26.37
CA ASN A 545 6.26 -15.53 -26.97
C ASN A 545 6.37 -14.26 -26.10
N THR A 546 6.88 -13.17 -26.68
CA THR A 546 7.05 -11.83 -26.08
C THR A 546 6.51 -10.75 -27.02
N TYR A 547 5.97 -9.66 -26.46
CA TYR A 547 5.25 -8.61 -27.22
C TYR A 547 5.86 -7.22 -26.99
N ILE A 548 6.01 -6.42 -28.06
CA ILE A 548 6.37 -5.00 -27.98
C ILE A 548 5.15 -4.19 -28.45
N PRO A 549 4.41 -3.51 -27.55
CA PRO A 549 3.44 -2.50 -27.98
C PRO A 549 4.18 -1.27 -28.52
N MET A 550 3.89 -0.90 -29.78
CA MET A 550 4.33 0.37 -30.35
C MET A 550 3.15 1.33 -30.48
N VAL A 551 3.36 2.58 -30.07
CA VAL A 551 2.52 3.71 -30.45
C VAL A 551 3.21 4.37 -31.66
N PRO A 552 2.52 4.57 -32.80
CA PRO A 552 3.08 5.26 -33.94
C PRO A 552 3.14 6.74 -33.62
N ILE A 553 4.22 7.35 -34.09
CA ILE A 553 4.37 8.78 -34.28
C ILE A 553 3.39 9.16 -35.42
N ASN A 554 2.17 9.59 -35.05
CA ASN A 554 1.29 10.55 -35.74
C ASN A 554 -0.21 10.22 -35.91
N ASP A 555 -0.75 9.02 -35.68
CA ASP A 555 -2.19 8.75 -35.98
C ASP A 555 -2.94 7.83 -34.99
N GLY A 556 -2.44 7.66 -33.76
CA GLY A 556 -3.24 7.04 -32.66
C GLY A 556 -3.60 5.55 -32.81
N GLN A 557 -3.02 4.80 -33.76
CA GLN A 557 -3.25 3.35 -33.92
C GLN A 557 -2.19 2.52 -33.21
N GLN A 558 -2.53 1.53 -32.36
CA GLN A 558 -1.50 0.67 -31.73
C GLN A 558 -1.08 -0.51 -32.63
N PHE A 559 0.21 -0.81 -32.68
CA PHE A 559 0.72 -2.03 -33.33
C PHE A 559 1.34 -2.96 -32.28
N LEU A 560 0.96 -4.25 -32.33
CA LEU A 560 1.65 -5.33 -31.63
C LEU A 560 2.63 -5.97 -32.59
N VAL A 561 3.91 -6.00 -32.24
CA VAL A 561 4.88 -6.80 -33.00
C VAL A 561 5.04 -8.16 -32.34
N ASP A 562 4.76 -9.21 -33.10
CA ASP A 562 5.02 -10.59 -32.70
C ASP A 562 6.52 -10.84 -32.89
N GLN A 563 7.20 -11.22 -31.81
CA GLN A 563 8.65 -11.49 -31.79
C GLN A 563 9.53 -10.27 -32.01
N ASN A 564 10.79 -10.43 -31.59
CA ASN A 564 11.80 -9.38 -31.60
C ASN A 564 11.86 -8.68 -32.96
N VAL A 565 11.81 -7.35 -32.99
CA VAL A 565 11.86 -6.61 -34.26
C VAL A 565 13.29 -6.34 -34.59
N SER A 566 13.77 -6.84 -35.74
CA SER A 566 15.12 -6.56 -36.19
C SER A 566 15.19 -5.88 -37.56
N THR A 567 16.22 -5.08 -37.72
CA THR A 567 16.63 -4.55 -39.02
C THR A 567 18.14 -4.49 -39.10
N VAL A 568 18.66 -4.49 -40.32
CA VAL A 568 20.08 -4.21 -40.60
C VAL A 568 20.17 -2.81 -41.16
N VAL A 569 20.85 -1.93 -40.44
CA VAL A 569 21.03 -0.52 -40.81
C VAL A 569 22.53 -0.16 -40.83
N PRO A 570 22.92 0.89 -41.57
CA PRO A 570 24.27 1.43 -41.47
C PRO A 570 24.65 1.74 -40.02
N ARG A 571 25.92 1.52 -39.66
CA ARG A 571 26.42 1.73 -38.29
C ARG A 571 26.06 3.11 -37.73
N SER A 572 26.19 4.17 -38.53
CA SER A 572 25.83 5.54 -38.11
C SER A 572 24.34 5.70 -37.77
N GLU A 573 23.47 5.02 -38.51
CA GLU A 573 22.03 5.03 -38.28
C GLU A 573 21.67 4.19 -37.04
N ALA A 574 22.29 3.02 -36.88
CA ALA A 574 22.16 2.23 -35.66
C ALA A 574 22.51 3.02 -34.40
N MET A 575 23.63 3.75 -34.44
CA MET A 575 24.06 4.62 -33.34
C MET A 575 23.01 5.71 -33.04
N SER A 576 22.42 6.31 -34.08
CA SER A 576 21.38 7.34 -33.90
C SER A 576 20.11 6.77 -33.28
N ILE A 577 19.69 5.56 -33.67
CA ILE A 577 18.51 4.88 -33.13
C ILE A 577 18.69 4.61 -31.64
N ILE A 578 19.81 3.99 -31.27
CA ILE A 578 20.10 3.64 -29.87
C ILE A 578 20.25 4.92 -29.05
N SER A 579 20.92 5.96 -29.57
CA SER A 579 21.07 7.26 -28.89
C SER A 579 19.74 7.91 -28.59
N ASN A 580 18.86 7.98 -29.59
CA ASN A 580 17.58 8.65 -29.45
C ASN A 580 16.67 7.90 -28.47
N LEU A 581 16.60 6.58 -28.59
CA LEU A 581 15.88 5.73 -27.65
C LEU A 581 16.41 5.88 -26.22
N TYR A 582 17.73 5.93 -26.06
CA TYR A 582 18.40 6.06 -24.77
C TYR A 582 18.22 7.43 -24.12
N SER A 583 18.16 8.50 -24.92
CA SER A 583 18.11 9.89 -24.43
C SER A 583 16.70 10.44 -24.26
N THR A 584 15.76 10.00 -25.10
CA THR A 584 14.39 10.54 -25.16
C THR A 584 13.32 9.49 -24.90
N GLY A 585 13.66 8.21 -25.03
CA GLY A 585 12.67 7.14 -25.02
C GLY A 585 11.86 6.95 -26.27
N ALA A 586 12.15 7.73 -27.31
CA ALA A 586 11.46 7.61 -28.57
C ALA A 586 11.91 6.34 -29.30
N LEU A 587 10.94 5.52 -29.71
CA LEU A 587 11.17 4.47 -30.69
C LEU A 587 11.43 5.09 -32.07
N PRO A 588 12.34 4.51 -32.89
CA PRO A 588 12.51 4.95 -34.27
C PRO A 588 11.27 4.63 -35.10
N SER A 589 11.14 5.23 -36.30
CA SER A 589 10.13 4.78 -37.26
C SER A 589 10.50 3.40 -37.78
N MET A 590 9.63 2.43 -37.53
CA MET A 590 9.91 1.01 -37.80
C MET A 590 9.29 0.54 -39.12
N HIS A 591 8.82 1.42 -40.02
CA HIS A 591 8.03 1.08 -41.23
C HIS A 591 8.75 0.21 -42.26
N ASP A 592 10.09 0.15 -42.23
CA ASP A 592 10.92 -0.55 -43.23
C ASP A 592 11.73 -1.72 -42.63
N TRP A 593 11.41 -2.19 -41.42
CA TRP A 593 12.17 -3.20 -40.69
C TRP A 593 11.70 -4.63 -41.04
N HIS A 594 12.61 -5.61 -41.05
CA HIS A 594 12.31 -6.99 -41.45
C HIS A 594 11.55 -7.77 -40.35
N THR A 595 10.22 -7.62 -40.22
CA THR A 595 9.25 -8.74 -40.29
C THR A 595 7.79 -8.31 -40.12
N GLN A 596 6.94 -9.06 -40.85
CA GLN A 596 5.48 -9.17 -40.82
C GLN A 596 4.73 -8.30 -39.81
N TYR A 597 4.32 -7.11 -40.26
CA TYR A 597 3.16 -6.46 -39.67
C TYR A 597 1.97 -7.40 -39.82
N ARG A 598 1.40 -7.84 -38.71
CA ARG A 598 -0.04 -8.02 -38.71
C ARG A 598 -0.63 -6.65 -38.50
N THR A 599 -1.19 -6.09 -39.58
CA THR A 599 -2.36 -5.23 -39.39
C THR A 599 -3.39 -6.13 -38.75
N LEU A 600 -3.44 -6.11 -37.43
CA LEU A 600 -4.69 -6.40 -36.80
C LEU A 600 -5.62 -5.29 -37.36
N PRO A 601 -6.82 -5.60 -37.90
CA PRO A 601 -7.87 -4.62 -37.69
C PRO A 601 -7.80 -4.34 -36.20
N ILE A 602 -7.92 -3.09 -35.77
CA ILE A 602 -8.04 -2.78 -34.33
C ILE A 602 -8.84 -3.94 -33.75
N PRO A 603 -8.33 -4.75 -32.81
CA PRO A 603 -9.18 -5.76 -32.23
C PRO A 603 -10.10 -4.99 -31.26
N VAL A 604 -10.90 -4.06 -31.78
CA VAL A 604 -12.33 -4.14 -31.56
C VAL A 604 -12.77 -5.38 -32.31
N ASP A 605 -12.44 -6.56 -31.76
CA ASP A 605 -13.48 -7.57 -31.70
C ASP A 605 -14.58 -6.86 -30.92
N SER A 606 -15.50 -6.24 -31.64
CA SER A 606 -16.60 -5.58 -30.98
C SER A 606 -17.30 -6.65 -30.17
N ILE A 607 -17.54 -6.37 -28.90
CA ILE A 607 -18.22 -7.33 -28.07
C ILE A 607 -19.66 -7.33 -28.54
N ILE A 608 -20.08 -8.46 -29.07
CA ILE A 608 -21.42 -8.63 -29.55
C ILE A 608 -22.25 -9.16 -28.39
N LEU A 609 -23.19 -8.32 -27.96
CA LEU A 609 -24.27 -8.70 -27.07
C LEU A 609 -25.49 -9.05 -27.93
N GLU A 610 -25.85 -10.33 -27.98
CA GLU A 610 -27.12 -10.76 -28.58
C GLU A 610 -28.18 -10.92 -27.50
N VAL A 611 -29.34 -10.32 -27.70
CA VAL A 611 -30.55 -10.58 -26.91
C VAL A 611 -31.61 -11.14 -27.84
N ASP A 612 -31.90 -12.44 -27.69
CA ASP A 612 -32.66 -13.28 -28.63
C ASP A 612 -32.17 -13.23 -30.09
N GLN A 613 -32.75 -12.37 -30.92
CA GLN A 613 -32.39 -12.17 -32.34
C GLN A 613 -31.87 -10.75 -32.64
N GLN A 614 -31.74 -9.90 -31.62
CA GLN A 614 -31.22 -8.55 -31.76
C GLN A 614 -29.75 -8.51 -31.34
N THR A 615 -28.94 -7.84 -32.14
CA THR A 615 -27.48 -7.78 -32.01
C THR A 615 -27.07 -6.36 -31.67
N PHE A 616 -26.32 -6.20 -30.57
CA PHE A 616 -25.76 -4.94 -30.13
C PHE A 616 -24.24 -5.03 -30.16
N ILE A 617 -23.60 -4.02 -30.72
CA ILE A 617 -22.15 -3.89 -30.85
C ILE A 617 -21.70 -2.96 -29.72
N LEU A 618 -20.92 -3.48 -28.77
CA LEU A 618 -20.36 -2.68 -27.67
C LEU A 618 -18.99 -2.13 -28.11
N THR A 619 -18.78 -0.83 -27.93
CA THR A 619 -17.65 -0.08 -28.52
C THR A 619 -16.88 0.79 -27.53
N ASP A 620 -17.37 0.99 -26.29
CA ASP A 620 -16.79 1.86 -25.28
C ASP A 620 -16.85 1.24 -23.85
N LEU A 621 -15.97 0.26 -23.58
CA LEU A 621 -15.78 -0.26 -22.23
C LEU A 621 -14.94 0.74 -21.40
N PRO A 622 -15.41 1.20 -20.22
CA PRO A 622 -16.29 0.50 -19.28
C PRO A 622 -17.76 0.94 -19.28
N ASN A 623 -18.15 1.92 -20.10
CA ASN A 623 -19.51 2.48 -20.11
C ASN A 623 -20.56 1.44 -20.54
N ASP A 624 -20.19 0.50 -21.41
CA ASP A 624 -21.09 -0.52 -21.97
C ASP A 624 -21.46 -1.71 -21.03
N GLN A 625 -21.02 -1.68 -19.76
CA GLN A 625 -21.31 -2.73 -18.76
C GLN A 625 -22.76 -2.67 -18.25
N GLU A 626 -23.40 -1.51 -18.34
CA GLU A 626 -24.81 -1.31 -17.98
C GLU A 626 -25.74 -2.08 -18.94
N GLU A 627 -25.40 -2.14 -20.23
CA GLU A 627 -26.16 -2.79 -21.30
C GLU A 627 -26.17 -4.32 -21.14
N ILE A 628 -25.03 -4.90 -20.76
CA ILE A 628 -24.93 -6.34 -20.45
C ILE A 628 -25.73 -6.66 -19.19
N THR A 629 -25.59 -5.83 -18.16
CA THR A 629 -26.35 -5.99 -16.91
C THR A 629 -27.84 -5.88 -17.16
N ALA A 630 -28.28 -4.93 -18.00
CA ALA A 630 -29.66 -4.76 -18.42
C ALA A 630 -30.17 -5.97 -19.21
N ALA A 631 -29.40 -6.50 -20.17
CA ALA A 631 -29.77 -7.70 -20.92
C ALA A 631 -29.93 -8.93 -20.02
N LEU A 632 -29.05 -9.10 -19.03
CA LEU A 632 -29.14 -10.16 -18.03
C LEU A 632 -30.38 -10.00 -17.14
N LEU A 633 -30.69 -8.78 -16.67
CA LEU A 633 -31.91 -8.50 -15.90
C LEU A 633 -33.17 -8.79 -16.73
N ILE A 634 -33.19 -8.42 -18.02
CA ILE A 634 -34.27 -8.76 -18.94
C ILE A 634 -34.43 -10.29 -19.07
N LEU A 635 -33.32 -11.03 -19.15
CA LEU A 635 -33.34 -12.51 -19.16
C LEU A 635 -33.89 -13.08 -17.84
N GLN A 636 -33.56 -12.46 -16.70
CA GLN A 636 -34.03 -12.84 -15.37
C GLN A 636 -35.54 -12.63 -15.20
N ASP A 637 -36.04 -11.48 -15.62
CA ASP A 637 -37.46 -11.13 -15.50
C ASP A 637 -38.32 -11.85 -16.55
N GLY A 638 -37.69 -12.48 -17.54
CA GLY A 638 -38.34 -13.26 -18.58
C GLY A 638 -38.72 -12.49 -19.83
N GLY A 639 -38.15 -11.29 -20.00
CA GLY A 639 -38.36 -10.46 -21.19
C GLY A 639 -37.64 -10.95 -22.44
N CYS A 640 -36.66 -11.85 -22.31
CA CYS A 640 -36.00 -12.53 -23.43
C CYS A 640 -35.72 -14.01 -23.10
N SER A 641 -35.41 -14.82 -24.12
CA SER A 641 -35.17 -16.27 -23.97
C SER A 641 -33.68 -16.65 -23.98
N LYS A 642 -32.85 -15.83 -24.63
CA LYS A 642 -31.42 -16.01 -24.80
C LYS A 642 -30.69 -14.67 -24.66
N VAL A 643 -29.58 -14.68 -23.93
CA VAL A 643 -28.54 -13.64 -24.04
C VAL A 643 -27.24 -14.33 -24.42
N ALA A 644 -26.53 -13.81 -25.42
CA ALA A 644 -25.19 -14.28 -25.73
C ALA A 644 -24.20 -13.12 -25.77
N LEU A 645 -23.00 -13.40 -25.27
CA LEU A 645 -21.88 -12.48 -25.32
C LEU A 645 -20.72 -13.19 -25.99
N HIS A 646 -20.24 -12.62 -27.09
CA HIS A 646 -19.11 -13.16 -27.81
C HIS A 646 -18.35 -12.05 -28.51
N LEU A 647 -17.10 -12.34 -28.83
CA LEU A 647 -16.34 -11.51 -29.75
C LEU A 647 -16.86 -11.75 -31.17
N GLU A 648 -16.90 -10.70 -31.99
CA GLU A 648 -17.29 -10.79 -33.40
C GLU A 648 -16.50 -11.91 -34.13
N SER A 649 -15.21 -12.08 -33.82
CA SER A 649 -14.38 -13.15 -34.41
C SER A 649 -14.58 -14.56 -33.84
N PHE A 650 -15.32 -14.72 -32.73
CA PHE A 650 -15.50 -15.98 -31.98
C PHE A 650 -14.18 -16.71 -31.58
N LYS A 651 -13.03 -16.02 -31.60
CA LYS A 651 -11.70 -16.63 -31.38
C LYS A 651 -11.45 -17.08 -29.95
N THR A 652 -12.02 -16.40 -28.97
CA THR A 652 -11.79 -16.70 -27.56
C THR A 652 -12.85 -17.68 -27.06
N GLY A 653 -14.12 -17.51 -27.42
CA GLY A 653 -15.24 -18.34 -26.98
C GLY A 653 -16.53 -17.52 -26.90
N ALA A 654 -17.67 -18.17 -26.69
CA ALA A 654 -18.96 -17.50 -26.57
C ALA A 654 -19.70 -17.95 -25.30
N PHE A 655 -20.22 -16.99 -24.55
CA PHE A 655 -21.17 -17.26 -23.47
C PHE A 655 -22.58 -17.18 -24.03
N CYS A 656 -23.33 -18.29 -23.94
CA CYS A 656 -24.74 -18.31 -24.27
C CYS A 656 -25.53 -18.67 -23.01
N MET A 657 -26.45 -17.81 -22.64
CA MET A 657 -27.28 -17.94 -21.45
C MET A 657 -28.72 -18.08 -21.88
N TYR A 658 -29.38 -19.08 -21.32
CA TYR A 658 -30.78 -19.38 -21.61
C TYR A 658 -31.54 -19.45 -20.30
N ARG A 659 -32.76 -18.91 -20.29
CA ARG A 659 -33.67 -19.17 -19.19
C ARG A 659 -34.06 -20.66 -19.19
N SER A 660 -34.00 -21.31 -18.04
CA SER A 660 -34.37 -22.72 -17.93
C SER A 660 -35.87 -22.88 -18.14
N LYS A 661 -36.28 -23.85 -18.98
CA LYS A 661 -37.70 -24.17 -19.22
C LYS A 661 -38.34 -24.94 -18.05
N HIS A 662 -37.53 -25.45 -17.11
CA HIS A 662 -37.97 -26.34 -16.04
C HIS A 662 -38.03 -25.67 -14.66
N HIS A 663 -37.22 -24.64 -14.41
CA HIS A 663 -37.22 -23.88 -13.15
C HIS A 663 -37.08 -22.38 -13.45
N ALA A 664 -38.07 -21.58 -13.03
CA ALA A 664 -38.22 -20.18 -13.43
C ALA A 664 -37.07 -19.25 -12.97
N THR A 665 -36.25 -19.70 -12.01
CA THR A 665 -35.13 -18.96 -11.38
C THR A 665 -33.75 -19.53 -11.71
N SER A 666 -33.66 -20.52 -12.62
CA SER A 666 -32.39 -21.09 -13.04
C SER A 666 -32.04 -20.74 -14.48
N TYR A 667 -30.74 -20.56 -14.72
CA TYR A 667 -30.19 -20.19 -16.01
C TYR A 667 -29.24 -21.28 -16.47
N ARG A 668 -29.43 -21.75 -17.69
CA ARG A 668 -28.48 -22.65 -18.33
C ARG A 668 -27.43 -21.82 -19.01
N VAL A 669 -26.18 -21.98 -18.59
CA VAL A 669 -25.01 -21.28 -19.14
C VAL A 669 -24.23 -22.27 -20.00
N GLN A 670 -23.97 -21.88 -21.23
CA GLN A 670 -23.15 -22.63 -22.16
C GLN A 670 -21.94 -21.78 -22.52
N LEU A 671 -20.77 -22.30 -22.22
CA LEU A 671 -19.50 -21.72 -22.65
C LEU A 671 -18.97 -22.53 -23.83
N PHE A 672 -18.87 -21.86 -24.97
CA PHE A 672 -18.28 -22.41 -26.19
C PHE A 672 -16.79 -22.09 -26.18
N MET A 673 -15.94 -23.11 -26.12
CA MET A 673 -14.48 -22.93 -26.21
C MET A 673 -14.01 -23.43 -27.59
N PRO A 674 -13.36 -22.57 -28.40
CA PRO A 674 -12.80 -22.96 -29.69
C PRO A 674 -11.56 -23.84 -29.42
N ASN A 675 -11.57 -25.06 -29.95
CA ASN A 675 -10.44 -25.98 -29.85
C ASN A 675 -10.15 -26.59 -31.22
N GLN A 676 -8.87 -26.83 -31.57
CA GLN A 676 -8.38 -27.16 -32.92
C GLN A 676 -8.77 -28.58 -33.43
N GLY A 677 -10.04 -28.96 -33.33
CA GLY A 677 -10.53 -30.22 -33.90
C GLY A 677 -12.01 -30.54 -33.65
N SER A 678 -12.64 -29.98 -32.61
CA SER A 678 -14.11 -29.97 -32.39
C SER A 678 -14.47 -29.04 -31.22
N PRO A 679 -15.45 -28.13 -31.36
CA PRO A 679 -15.85 -27.23 -30.26
C PRO A 679 -16.42 -28.02 -29.08
N ILE A 680 -15.93 -27.71 -27.88
CA ILE A 680 -16.43 -28.27 -26.63
C ILE A 680 -17.37 -27.23 -26.02
N VAL A 681 -18.59 -27.66 -25.71
CA VAL A 681 -19.52 -26.85 -24.91
C VAL A 681 -19.45 -27.35 -23.48
N CYS A 682 -19.01 -26.47 -22.58
CA CYS A 682 -19.18 -26.68 -21.15
C CYS A 682 -20.53 -26.07 -20.76
N GLU A 683 -21.41 -26.88 -20.18
CA GLU A 683 -22.70 -26.41 -19.70
C GLU A 683 -22.84 -26.58 -18.18
N THR A 684 -23.44 -25.59 -17.55
CA THR A 684 -23.85 -25.65 -16.15
C THR A 684 -25.19 -24.96 -15.98
N GLU A 685 -25.84 -25.23 -14.86
CA GLU A 685 -27.05 -24.53 -14.44
C GLU A 685 -26.72 -23.73 -13.19
N ILE A 686 -27.12 -22.47 -13.18
CA ILE A 686 -26.89 -21.57 -12.07
C ILE A 686 -28.20 -20.94 -11.62
N HIS A 687 -28.21 -20.41 -10.41
CA HIS A 687 -29.39 -19.79 -9.80
C HIS A 687 -29.17 -18.32 -9.42
N ASN A 688 -28.05 -17.73 -9.85
CA ASN A 688 -27.67 -16.37 -9.48
C ASN A 688 -27.07 -15.61 -10.67
N ILE A 689 -27.70 -14.50 -11.03
CA ILE A 689 -27.25 -13.65 -12.13
C ILE A 689 -25.98 -12.86 -11.79
N ILE A 690 -25.70 -12.63 -10.51
CA ILE A 690 -24.48 -11.96 -10.04
C ILE A 690 -23.25 -12.78 -10.45
N SER A 691 -23.35 -14.11 -10.38
CA SER A 691 -22.27 -15.01 -10.85
C SER A 691 -22.10 -14.94 -12.37
N LEU A 692 -23.18 -14.75 -13.15
CA LEU A 692 -23.07 -14.49 -14.59
C LEU A 692 -22.40 -13.18 -14.88
N ASN A 693 -22.86 -12.11 -14.24
CA ASN A 693 -22.32 -10.78 -14.47
C ASN A 693 -20.84 -10.77 -14.11
N TYR A 694 -20.45 -11.36 -12.98
CA TYR A 694 -19.06 -11.53 -12.58
C TYR A 694 -18.22 -12.30 -13.61
N TRP A 695 -18.72 -13.43 -14.15
CA TRP A 695 -18.01 -14.19 -15.18
C TRP A 695 -17.88 -13.42 -16.50
N LEU A 696 -18.90 -12.65 -16.88
CA LEU A 696 -18.88 -11.84 -18.08
C LEU A 696 -17.94 -10.63 -17.90
N SER A 697 -17.99 -9.94 -16.76
CA SER A 697 -17.06 -8.84 -16.44
C SER A 697 -15.61 -9.33 -16.41
N ALA A 698 -15.34 -10.49 -15.81
CA ALA A 698 -14.00 -11.08 -15.82
C ALA A 698 -13.56 -11.46 -17.25
N PHE A 699 -14.45 -12.05 -18.03
CA PHE A 699 -14.20 -12.36 -19.44
C PHE A 699 -13.90 -11.09 -20.27
N LEU A 700 -14.56 -9.97 -20.00
CA LEU A 700 -14.34 -8.71 -20.71
C LEU A 700 -13.09 -7.96 -20.28
N LEU A 701 -12.80 -7.93 -18.97
CA LEU A 701 -11.66 -7.19 -18.43
C LEU A 701 -10.32 -7.85 -18.74
N ASN A 702 -10.28 -9.19 -18.80
CA ASN A 702 -9.01 -9.90 -18.93
C ASN A 702 -9.12 -11.25 -19.66
N GLY A 703 -10.23 -11.55 -20.34
CA GLY A 703 -10.38 -12.78 -21.11
C GLY A 703 -10.53 -14.05 -20.27
N SER A 704 -10.73 -13.93 -18.95
CA SER A 704 -10.78 -15.08 -18.05
C SER A 704 -12.08 -15.87 -18.17
N TYR A 705 -11.96 -17.20 -18.16
CA TYR A 705 -13.09 -18.12 -18.08
C TYR A 705 -13.34 -18.58 -16.65
N PRO A 706 -14.61 -18.86 -16.28
CA PRO A 706 -14.89 -19.56 -15.03
C PRO A 706 -14.27 -20.96 -15.03
N ASP A 707 -13.95 -21.48 -13.85
CA ASP A 707 -13.51 -22.85 -13.73
C ASP A 707 -14.62 -23.81 -14.17
N THR A 708 -14.42 -24.45 -15.33
CA THR A 708 -15.35 -25.41 -15.92
C THR A 708 -15.04 -26.87 -15.54
N SER A 709 -14.15 -27.11 -14.56
CA SER A 709 -13.77 -28.45 -14.08
C SER A 709 -14.98 -29.27 -13.62
N SER A 710 -15.95 -28.61 -12.98
CA SER A 710 -17.20 -29.20 -12.48
C SER A 710 -18.36 -29.15 -13.48
N TRP A 711 -18.19 -28.51 -14.64
CA TRP A 711 -19.25 -28.31 -15.62
C TRP A 711 -19.41 -29.54 -16.50
N ARG A 712 -20.63 -29.77 -16.98
CA ARG A 712 -20.89 -30.88 -17.90
C ARG A 712 -20.31 -30.56 -19.26
N LYS A 713 -19.33 -31.34 -19.70
CA LYS A 713 -18.68 -31.16 -21.01
C LYS A 713 -19.37 -32.01 -22.08
N LYS A 714 -19.84 -31.36 -23.15
CA LYS A 714 -20.42 -32.03 -24.31
C LYS A 714 -19.58 -31.70 -25.54
N ARG A 715 -18.94 -32.72 -26.12
CA ARG A 715 -18.33 -32.60 -27.45
C ARG A 715 -19.46 -32.49 -28.48
N LEU A 716 -19.51 -31.39 -29.21
CA LEU A 716 -20.41 -31.27 -30.33
C LEU A 716 -19.91 -32.23 -31.42
N LYS A 717 -20.67 -33.30 -31.69
CA LYS A 717 -20.49 -34.04 -32.94
C LYS A 717 -20.92 -33.08 -34.05
N LEU A 718 -19.97 -32.53 -34.78
CA LEU A 718 -20.26 -31.88 -36.05
C LEU A 718 -21.03 -32.93 -36.88
N LYS A 719 -22.33 -32.72 -37.11
CA LYS A 719 -23.04 -33.46 -38.15
C LYS A 719 -22.27 -33.13 -39.42
N LYS A 720 -21.62 -34.12 -40.01
CA LYS A 720 -21.17 -34.01 -41.40
C LYS A 720 -22.42 -33.62 -42.20
N SER A 721 -22.43 -32.40 -42.71
CA SER A 721 -23.26 -32.04 -43.86
C SER A 721 -22.87 -32.91 -45.03
#